data_AF-A0A8J6NIK1-F1
#
_entry.id   AF-A0A8J6NIK1-F1
#
_cell.length_a   1.000
_cell.length_b   1.000
_cell.length_c   1.000
_cell.angle_alpha   90.00
_cell.angle_beta   90.00
_cell.angle_gamma   90.00
#
_symmetry.space_group_name_H-M   'P 1'
#
loop_
_entity.id
_entity.type
_entity.pdbx_description
1 polymer ?
#
loop_
_entity_poly.entity_id
_entity_poly.type
_entity_poly.pdbx_seq_one_letter_code
_entity_poly.pdbx_strand_id
1 'polypeptide(L)'
;MSELENPVPDPSTILVEIQQGLVHAQAEERLKSIDALRPLGYSSQTILRQLEKMAINDRSKAVRSAALEQLESPLNRQIRARNSRMPLRERQVIAGEIIQWEKDGLLNEGQSQILKQRYDFDFARTPIEQTPTEAQPKEAKEKATLAQTLFSEASIKVALYLGAFFVIAAAMIFAAAIEELRLPILIFFTLIFGGGSIIIKKKLPQPSFAFFIIFSVLLPIDFGVLADSVKLPGSAETVYWMTVFALMTLIWAFAVWFFRSRFFCLTAFISLGISLLFFADLFKDPPIDLYLLMLSLSGLLGIFATKLLGKWKDEKFTFPLFWISQLQQGILLLISLVAFLIHYNESYFENTWWLATTAIWYLGGAFYLASDWLKKSLIFRFLAVFCMLPLSWLFLNTFNSSATTQIIVLFVWGVIFALSGEGLKSLEEGKFTDFGTPLIFGAIPLASVAALWGLNESISLGFYVLFGAAILYTVLSIYRPRLWTWSLALVAALSAYFTFFGLDATRSWDLYLGYKLLIPSLLLLLPDLFLKNDFKDRLTWRLPPRLLGALLLMVNTVVLFTATDANLGKAAFIFGLYAIIAMGYALRYFPEYAYNANGAILLVVIYILRDQDAETWLTPLISLSVFFYLIGVVLERGIEKVNWGNVYRYSGLGLGVLVSLSAPFEDSGLAASIPVVIAAVLFTIEAFRKKNLWLGFPANALYLLAYFMILANFEIDQPQFYSVVAAALGMLMHYLLVRGGSKTAAFITGMLSQITLLSTTYFQMVSEEELIYFVVLFLQALVVLIYGIVYRSRSLVVTPIIFLVVGVLTITFGLLEGIPTIILIGCTGVLLIAFGIGALLMRERVAELRERLDDWNA
;
A
#
# COMPACT_ATOMS: atom_id res chain seq x y z
N MET A 1 -56.23 48.92 13.53
CA MET A 1 -55.86 47.53 13.88
C MET A 1 -54.58 47.21 13.14
N SER A 2 -53.47 47.13 13.85
CA SER A 2 -52.19 46.65 13.32
C SER A 2 -51.69 45.61 14.31
N GLU A 3 -51.78 44.34 13.94
CA GLU A 3 -51.21 43.27 14.74
C GLU A 3 -49.68 43.38 14.67
N LEU A 4 -49.04 43.41 15.84
CA LEU A 4 -47.59 43.44 15.95
C LEU A 4 -47.06 42.03 15.71
N GLU A 5 -46.41 41.82 14.57
CA GLU A 5 -45.54 40.65 14.38
C GLU A 5 -44.42 40.69 15.42
N ASN A 6 -44.54 39.85 16.46
CA ASN A 6 -43.42 39.59 17.35
C ASN A 6 -42.31 38.90 16.55
N PRO A 7 -41.07 39.42 16.55
CA PRO A 7 -39.98 38.79 15.81
C PRO A 7 -39.71 37.39 16.37
N VAL A 8 -39.59 36.41 15.47
CA VAL A 8 -39.23 35.03 15.83
C VAL A 8 -37.87 35.06 16.53
N PRO A 9 -37.75 34.59 17.80
CA PRO A 9 -36.52 34.69 18.55
C PRO A 9 -35.38 33.89 17.91
N ASP A 10 -34.20 34.49 17.84
CA ASP A 10 -33.00 33.88 17.27
C ASP A 10 -32.64 32.57 18.01
N PRO A 11 -32.34 31.46 17.30
CA PRO A 11 -31.96 30.18 17.90
C PRO A 11 -30.87 30.23 18.97
N SER A 12 -29.93 31.19 18.92
CA SER A 12 -28.92 31.31 19.98
C SER A 12 -29.51 31.79 21.31
N THR A 13 -30.53 32.65 21.26
CA THR A 13 -31.22 33.21 22.43
C THR A 13 -32.02 32.13 23.16
N ILE A 14 -32.74 31.29 22.40
CA ILE A 14 -33.52 30.16 22.93
C ILE A 14 -32.62 29.15 23.66
N LEU A 15 -31.44 28.84 23.11
CA LEU A 15 -30.49 27.94 23.77
C LEU A 15 -29.89 28.53 25.06
N VAL A 16 -29.71 29.86 25.13
CA VAL A 16 -29.23 30.53 26.35
C VAL A 16 -30.29 30.49 27.44
N GLU A 17 -31.56 30.77 27.12
CA GLU A 17 -32.69 30.68 28.06
C GLU A 17 -32.85 29.26 28.62
N ILE A 18 -32.82 28.24 27.75
CA ILE A 18 -32.84 26.83 28.15
C ILE A 18 -31.62 26.49 29.02
N GLN A 19 -30.41 26.95 28.67
CA GLN A 19 -29.21 26.68 29.46
C GLN A 19 -29.30 27.31 30.86
N GLN A 20 -29.91 28.49 31.00
CA GLN A 20 -30.14 29.12 32.30
C GLN A 20 -31.16 28.32 33.13
N GLY A 21 -32.28 27.90 32.53
CA GLY A 21 -33.29 27.08 33.21
C GLY A 21 -32.78 25.70 33.66
N LEU A 22 -31.89 25.05 32.88
CA LEU A 22 -31.20 23.81 33.28
C LEU A 22 -30.24 23.97 34.49
N VAL A 23 -29.88 25.20 34.86
CA VAL A 23 -29.06 25.53 36.04
C VAL A 23 -29.93 25.96 37.23
N HIS A 24 -31.24 26.18 37.02
CA HIS A 24 -32.09 26.80 38.03
C HIS A 24 -32.25 25.96 39.31
N ALA A 25 -32.48 26.61 40.45
CA ALA A 25 -32.54 25.96 41.75
C ALA A 25 -33.76 25.03 41.91
N GLN A 26 -34.90 25.41 41.30
CA GLN A 26 -36.15 24.65 41.38
C GLN A 26 -36.17 23.48 40.38
N ALA A 27 -36.65 22.31 40.83
CA ALA A 27 -36.68 21.11 39.99
C ALA A 27 -37.71 21.18 38.85
N GLU A 28 -38.82 21.90 39.07
CA GLU A 28 -39.88 22.09 38.07
C GLU A 28 -39.41 22.90 36.87
N GLU A 29 -38.63 23.96 37.10
CA GLU A 29 -38.03 24.74 36.01
C GLU A 29 -36.97 23.94 35.25
N ARG A 30 -36.14 23.14 35.93
CA ARG A 30 -35.20 22.23 35.25
C ARG A 30 -35.91 21.20 34.37
N LEU A 31 -37.05 20.66 34.81
CA LEU A 31 -37.89 19.77 33.99
C LEU A 31 -38.45 20.53 32.77
N LYS A 32 -39.03 21.71 32.98
CA LYS A 32 -39.57 22.56 31.90
C LYS A 32 -38.52 22.88 30.83
N SER A 33 -37.27 23.11 31.21
CA SER A 33 -36.16 23.31 30.27
C SER A 33 -35.69 22.04 29.55
N ILE A 34 -35.83 20.86 30.16
CA ILE A 34 -35.61 19.58 29.46
C ILE A 34 -36.73 19.35 28.44
N ASP A 35 -37.98 19.60 28.80
CA ASP A 35 -39.12 19.47 27.89
C ASP A 35 -39.05 20.45 26.72
N ALA A 36 -38.60 21.69 26.97
CA ALA A 36 -38.34 22.68 25.91
C ALA A 36 -37.25 22.26 24.91
N LEU A 37 -36.37 21.32 25.26
CA LEU A 37 -35.37 20.76 24.32
C LEU A 37 -35.93 19.67 23.40
N ARG A 38 -37.04 19.02 23.75
CA ARG A 38 -37.64 17.93 22.95
C ARG A 38 -38.09 18.35 21.54
N PRO A 39 -38.77 19.50 21.32
CA PRO A 39 -39.19 19.92 19.98
C PRO A 39 -38.09 20.59 19.15
N LEU A 40 -36.91 20.88 19.73
CA LEU A 40 -35.85 21.62 19.02
C LEU A 40 -35.00 20.70 18.14
N GLY A 41 -34.87 21.06 16.87
CA GLY A 41 -33.97 20.39 15.92
C GLY A 41 -32.47 20.72 16.09
N TYR A 42 -32.10 21.46 17.15
CA TYR A 42 -30.74 21.97 17.39
C TYR A 42 -30.42 22.05 18.89
N SER A 43 -29.15 21.82 19.24
CA SER A 43 -28.66 21.80 20.63
C SER A 43 -27.14 22.08 20.64
N SER A 44 -26.56 22.33 21.83
CA SER A 44 -25.17 22.72 22.02
C SER A 44 -24.37 21.72 22.88
N GLN A 45 -23.03 21.77 22.76
CA GLN A 45 -22.14 20.96 23.61
C GLN A 45 -22.22 21.36 25.10
N THR A 46 -22.56 22.61 25.42
CA THR A 46 -22.73 23.08 26.80
C THR A 46 -23.98 22.48 27.43
N ILE A 47 -25.10 22.47 26.71
CA ILE A 47 -26.35 21.82 27.13
C ILE A 47 -26.14 20.31 27.32
N LEU A 48 -25.45 19.64 26.38
CA LEU A 48 -25.15 18.21 26.50
C LEU A 48 -24.34 17.88 27.77
N ARG A 49 -23.32 18.69 28.12
CA ARG A 49 -22.55 18.53 29.36
C ARG A 49 -23.38 18.80 30.62
N GLN A 50 -24.32 19.75 30.55
CA GLN A 50 -25.20 20.07 31.67
C GLN A 50 -26.21 18.94 31.93
N LEU A 51 -26.78 18.34 30.87
CA LEU A 51 -27.62 17.15 30.96
C LEU A 51 -26.83 15.94 31.53
N GLU A 52 -25.59 15.70 31.09
CA GLU A 52 -24.72 14.67 31.69
C GLU A 52 -24.49 14.90 33.19
N LYS A 53 -24.26 16.16 33.60
CA LYS A 53 -24.07 16.52 35.02
C LYS A 53 -25.34 16.32 35.85
N MET A 54 -26.50 16.69 35.31
CA MET A 54 -27.81 16.53 35.95
C MET A 54 -28.19 15.06 36.11
N ALA A 55 -28.02 14.24 35.07
CA ALA A 55 -28.29 12.81 35.10
C ALA A 55 -27.53 12.07 36.22
N ILE A 56 -26.27 12.48 36.51
CA ILE A 56 -25.49 11.92 37.63
C ILE A 56 -25.90 12.52 38.99
N ASN A 57 -25.98 13.85 39.10
CA ASN A 57 -25.90 14.55 40.40
C ASN A 57 -27.17 15.30 40.83
N ASP A 58 -28.26 15.30 40.05
CA ASP A 58 -29.47 16.04 40.45
C ASP A 58 -30.18 15.37 41.64
N ARG A 59 -30.62 16.20 42.60
CA ARG A 59 -31.34 15.77 43.80
C ARG A 59 -32.71 15.16 43.46
N SER A 60 -33.34 15.60 42.37
CA SER A 60 -34.63 15.07 41.90
C SER A 60 -34.44 13.81 41.04
N LYS A 61 -35.12 12.71 41.42
CA LYS A 61 -35.15 11.49 40.60
C LYS A 61 -35.81 11.74 39.24
N ALA A 62 -36.84 12.57 39.18
CA ALA A 62 -37.55 12.92 37.94
C ALA A 62 -36.67 13.72 36.96
N VAL A 63 -35.87 14.67 37.48
CA VAL A 63 -34.90 15.42 36.66
C VAL A 63 -33.81 14.48 36.13
N ARG A 64 -33.32 13.53 36.93
CA ARG A 64 -32.33 12.54 36.48
C ARG A 64 -32.86 11.66 35.35
N SER A 65 -34.08 11.13 35.46
CA SER A 65 -34.68 10.32 34.39
C SER A 65 -34.94 11.12 33.11
N ALA A 66 -35.47 12.34 33.22
CA ALA A 66 -35.71 13.21 32.06
C ALA A 66 -34.40 13.61 31.37
N ALA A 67 -33.33 13.88 32.13
CA ALA A 67 -32.02 14.18 31.56
C ALA A 67 -31.40 12.96 30.84
N LEU A 68 -31.53 11.76 31.40
CA LEU A 68 -31.09 10.50 30.75
C LEU A 68 -31.82 10.27 29.42
N GLU A 69 -33.13 10.40 29.41
CA GLU A 69 -33.95 10.24 28.20
C GLU A 69 -33.54 11.25 27.11
N GLN A 70 -33.36 12.52 27.48
CA GLN A 70 -32.96 13.56 26.53
C GLN A 70 -31.53 13.35 25.98
N LEU A 71 -30.61 12.75 26.76
CA LEU A 71 -29.28 12.35 26.27
C LEU A 71 -29.33 11.23 25.22
N GLU A 72 -30.38 10.40 25.21
CA GLU A 72 -30.57 9.36 24.19
C GLU A 72 -31.14 9.88 22.86
N SER A 73 -31.60 11.14 22.80
CA SER A 73 -32.19 11.73 21.59
C SER A 73 -31.23 11.68 20.37
N PRO A 74 -31.73 11.50 19.13
CA PRO A 74 -30.89 11.44 17.93
C PRO A 74 -29.98 12.67 17.76
N LEU A 75 -30.48 13.84 18.14
CA LEU A 75 -29.76 15.11 18.12
C LEU A 75 -28.50 15.07 19.01
N ASN A 76 -28.63 14.63 20.26
CA ASN A 76 -27.50 14.55 21.18
C ASN A 76 -26.48 13.45 20.77
N ARG A 77 -26.93 12.37 20.12
CA ARG A 77 -26.02 11.38 19.50
C ARG A 77 -25.21 11.98 18.35
N GLN A 78 -25.82 12.76 17.46
CA GLN A 78 -25.11 13.46 16.38
C GLN A 78 -24.08 14.46 16.93
N ILE A 79 -24.41 15.17 18.01
CA ILE A 79 -23.48 16.09 18.68
C ILE A 79 -22.31 15.33 19.31
N ARG A 80 -22.52 14.15 19.91
CA ARG A 80 -21.42 13.27 20.38
C ARG A 80 -20.55 12.78 19.23
N ALA A 81 -21.15 12.29 18.14
CA ALA A 81 -20.42 11.82 16.96
C ALA A 81 -19.53 12.91 16.34
N ARG A 82 -20.05 14.13 16.16
CA ARG A 82 -19.30 15.28 15.62
C ARG A 82 -18.15 15.74 16.52
N ASN A 83 -18.24 15.52 17.83
CA ASN A 83 -17.23 15.94 18.80
C ASN A 83 -16.27 14.82 19.25
N SER A 84 -16.50 13.57 18.84
CA SER A 84 -15.60 12.46 19.16
C SER A 84 -14.29 12.57 18.38
N ARG A 85 -13.17 12.55 19.10
CA ARG A 85 -11.81 12.47 18.53
C ARG A 85 -11.21 11.07 18.63
N MET A 86 -11.95 10.10 19.18
CA MET A 86 -11.42 8.79 19.57
C MET A 86 -11.84 7.68 18.58
N PRO A 87 -10.90 6.87 18.07
CA PRO A 87 -11.17 5.74 17.18
C PRO A 87 -12.19 4.74 17.75
N LEU A 88 -12.97 4.10 16.86
CA LEU A 88 -14.02 3.14 17.22
C LEU A 88 -13.50 2.01 18.13
N ARG A 89 -12.33 1.45 17.80
CA ARG A 89 -11.73 0.31 18.53
C ARG A 89 -11.37 0.66 19.98
N GLU A 90 -10.87 1.87 20.22
CA GLU A 90 -10.55 2.36 21.57
C GLU A 90 -11.83 2.57 22.38
N ARG A 91 -12.87 3.14 21.75
CA ARG A 91 -14.18 3.33 22.39
C ARG A 91 -14.85 2.01 22.76
N GLN A 92 -14.70 0.97 21.96
CA GLN A 92 -15.19 -0.38 22.27
C GLN A 92 -14.48 -1.01 23.47
N VAL A 93 -13.16 -0.85 23.58
CA VAL A 93 -12.40 -1.32 24.76
C VAL A 93 -12.87 -0.60 26.02
N ILE A 94 -12.99 0.73 25.98
CA ILE A 94 -13.48 1.53 27.12
C ILE A 94 -14.91 1.15 27.51
N ALA A 95 -15.80 0.91 26.55
CA ALA A 95 -17.16 0.45 26.84
C ALA A 95 -17.20 -0.95 27.48
N GLY A 96 -16.25 -1.83 27.14
CA GLY A 96 -16.06 -3.13 27.79
C GLY A 96 -15.56 -3.00 29.23
N GLU A 97 -14.55 -2.15 29.46
CA GLU A 97 -14.02 -1.85 30.79
C GLU A 97 -15.08 -1.24 31.72
N ILE A 98 -15.93 -0.33 31.24
CA ILE A 98 -17.03 0.26 32.03
C ILE A 98 -17.99 -0.84 32.56
N ILE A 99 -18.32 -1.85 31.74
CA ILE A 99 -19.15 -2.99 32.15
C ILE A 99 -18.44 -3.85 33.21
N GLN A 100 -17.12 -3.96 33.13
CA GLN A 100 -16.33 -4.68 34.13
C GLN A 100 -16.28 -3.89 35.45
N TRP A 101 -16.09 -2.56 35.41
CA TRP A 101 -16.09 -1.69 36.59
C TRP A 101 -17.44 -1.64 37.30
N GLU A 102 -18.56 -1.79 36.57
CA GLU A 102 -19.89 -1.95 37.15
C GLU A 102 -20.02 -3.31 37.89
N LYS A 103 -19.57 -4.41 37.28
CA LYS A 103 -19.55 -5.74 37.93
C LYS A 103 -18.65 -5.79 39.16
N ASP A 104 -17.53 -5.09 39.12
CA ASP A 104 -16.56 -5.01 40.21
C ASP A 104 -16.98 -3.99 41.31
N GLY A 105 -18.15 -3.36 41.18
CA GLY A 105 -18.72 -2.43 42.17
C GLY A 105 -18.04 -1.06 42.23
N LEU A 106 -17.18 -0.73 41.26
CA LEU A 106 -16.45 0.54 41.16
C LEU A 106 -17.32 1.69 40.60
N LEU A 107 -18.38 1.36 39.85
CA LEU A 107 -19.37 2.30 39.33
C LEU A 107 -20.78 1.87 39.74
N ASN A 108 -21.66 2.84 40.00
CA ASN A 108 -23.09 2.55 40.10
C ASN A 108 -23.75 2.50 38.71
N GLU A 109 -24.87 1.80 38.59
CA GLU A 109 -25.62 1.56 37.34
C GLU A 109 -25.86 2.84 36.54
N GLY A 110 -26.29 3.93 37.20
CA GLY A 110 -26.51 5.23 36.54
C GLY A 110 -25.23 5.89 35.99
N GLN A 111 -24.10 5.77 36.71
CA GLN A 111 -22.80 6.24 36.23
C GLN A 111 -22.28 5.38 35.08
N SER A 112 -22.43 4.06 35.17
CA SER A 112 -22.09 3.11 34.10
C SER A 112 -22.85 3.44 32.82
N GLN A 113 -24.18 3.61 32.90
CA GLN A 113 -25.04 3.92 31.77
C GLN A 113 -24.62 5.23 31.06
N ILE A 114 -24.35 6.31 31.82
CA ILE A 114 -23.96 7.61 31.26
C ILE A 114 -22.56 7.56 30.63
N LEU A 115 -21.60 6.90 31.27
CA LEU A 115 -20.26 6.71 30.72
C LEU A 115 -20.31 5.85 29.45
N LYS A 116 -21.08 4.75 29.45
CA LYS A 116 -21.28 3.90 28.28
C LYS A 116 -21.88 4.70 27.12
N GLN A 117 -22.97 5.43 27.33
CA GLN A 117 -23.61 6.29 26.31
C GLN A 117 -22.67 7.37 25.72
N ARG A 118 -21.59 7.78 26.41
CA ARG A 118 -20.57 8.70 25.88
C ARG A 118 -19.66 8.04 24.84
N TYR A 119 -19.47 6.73 24.89
CA TYR A 119 -18.61 5.97 23.97
C TYR A 119 -19.40 5.13 22.94
N ASP A 120 -20.60 4.68 23.31
CA ASP A 120 -21.56 3.80 22.62
C ASP A 120 -22.68 4.60 21.89
N PHE A 121 -22.35 5.74 21.28
CA PHE A 121 -23.35 6.58 20.58
C PHE A 121 -23.60 6.16 19.12
N ASP A 122 -22.68 5.38 18.53
CA ASP A 122 -22.67 4.95 17.13
C ASP A 122 -22.38 3.45 16.95
N PHE A 123 -22.26 2.66 18.01
CA PHE A 123 -22.17 1.21 17.84
C PHE A 123 -23.52 0.75 17.30
N ALA A 124 -23.51 0.07 16.15
CA ALA A 124 -24.67 -0.68 15.71
C ALA A 124 -25.00 -1.66 16.83
N ARG A 125 -26.18 -1.53 17.45
CA ARG A 125 -26.63 -2.40 18.54
C ARG A 125 -26.48 -3.84 18.07
N THR A 126 -25.43 -4.52 18.53
CA THR A 126 -25.38 -5.98 18.53
C THR A 126 -26.64 -6.39 19.28
N PRO A 127 -27.52 -7.23 18.69
CA PRO A 127 -28.70 -7.66 19.40
C PRO A 127 -28.22 -8.27 20.72
N ILE A 128 -28.65 -7.66 21.83
CA ILE A 128 -28.51 -8.28 23.16
C ILE A 128 -29.12 -9.66 23.02
N GLU A 129 -28.48 -10.63 23.67
CA GLU A 129 -28.79 -12.05 23.64
C GLU A 129 -30.25 -12.31 24.10
N GLN A 130 -31.20 -12.09 23.19
CA GLN A 130 -32.61 -12.29 23.39
C GLN A 130 -32.89 -13.77 23.23
N THR A 131 -33.36 -14.38 24.31
CA THR A 131 -33.98 -15.71 24.33
C THR A 131 -34.96 -15.81 23.16
N PRO A 132 -34.88 -16.86 22.33
CA PRO A 132 -35.51 -16.86 21.00
C PRO A 132 -37.03 -16.72 21.12
N THR A 133 -37.52 -15.52 20.78
CA THR A 133 -38.93 -15.19 20.67
C THR A 133 -39.21 -14.89 19.20
N GLU A 134 -40.36 -15.35 18.70
CA GLU A 134 -40.66 -15.47 17.28
C GLU A 134 -40.43 -14.19 16.47
N ALA A 135 -39.80 -14.35 15.31
CA ALA A 135 -39.59 -13.27 14.37
C ALA A 135 -40.93 -12.82 13.75
N GLN A 136 -41.45 -11.67 14.18
CA GLN A 136 -42.48 -10.98 13.41
C GLN A 136 -41.90 -10.49 12.07
N PRO A 137 -42.67 -10.52 10.97
CA PRO A 137 -42.14 -10.20 9.65
C PRO A 137 -41.76 -8.72 9.54
N LYS A 138 -40.59 -8.42 8.97
CA LYS A 138 -40.31 -7.08 8.43
C LYS A 138 -41.37 -6.77 7.38
N GLU A 139 -42.00 -5.62 7.47
CA GLU A 139 -42.84 -5.08 6.39
C GLU A 139 -42.06 -5.12 5.08
N ALA A 140 -42.58 -5.88 4.12
CA ALA A 140 -42.01 -5.95 2.80
C ALA A 140 -42.24 -4.58 2.14
N LYS A 141 -41.16 -3.91 1.72
CA LYS A 141 -41.26 -2.85 0.71
C LYS A 141 -42.08 -3.39 -0.45
N GLU A 142 -43.17 -2.69 -0.77
CA GLU A 142 -44.06 -3.06 -1.86
C GLU A 142 -43.24 -3.34 -3.11
N LYS A 143 -43.39 -4.54 -3.68
CA LYS A 143 -42.64 -4.94 -4.86
C LYS A 143 -43.11 -4.08 -6.03
N ALA A 144 -42.25 -3.17 -6.47
CA ALA A 144 -42.51 -2.34 -7.65
C ALA A 144 -43.01 -3.22 -8.80
N THR A 145 -44.13 -2.83 -9.41
CA THR A 145 -44.79 -3.69 -10.39
C THR A 145 -43.92 -3.87 -11.62
N LEU A 146 -44.15 -4.96 -12.36
CA LEU A 146 -43.38 -5.29 -13.57
C LEU A 146 -43.46 -4.13 -14.60
N ALA A 147 -44.62 -3.47 -14.68
CA ALA A 147 -44.82 -2.24 -15.44
C ALA A 147 -43.97 -1.06 -14.91
N GLN A 148 -44.00 -0.75 -13.62
CA GLN A 148 -43.15 0.31 -13.03
C GLN A 148 -41.66 0.07 -13.27
N THR A 149 -41.24 -1.19 -13.29
CA THR A 149 -39.84 -1.58 -13.54
C THR A 149 -39.47 -1.44 -15.02
N LEU A 150 -40.33 -1.91 -15.94
CA LEU A 150 -40.10 -1.83 -17.40
C LEU A 150 -40.20 -0.40 -17.95
N PHE A 151 -41.10 0.43 -17.41
CA PHE A 151 -41.24 1.84 -17.78
C PHE A 151 -40.40 2.79 -16.91
N SER A 152 -39.47 2.26 -16.10
CA SER A 152 -38.55 3.09 -15.31
C SER A 152 -37.61 3.91 -16.21
N GLU A 153 -37.10 5.03 -15.70
CA GLU A 153 -36.13 5.83 -16.47
C GLU A 153 -34.81 5.07 -16.72
N ALA A 154 -34.46 4.15 -15.84
CA ALA A 154 -33.28 3.30 -15.97
C ALA A 154 -33.45 2.27 -17.09
N SER A 155 -34.57 1.53 -17.12
CA SER A 155 -34.84 0.52 -18.15
C SER A 155 -34.97 1.14 -19.54
N ILE A 156 -35.62 2.30 -19.66
CA ILE A 156 -35.73 3.04 -20.93
C ILE A 156 -34.34 3.44 -21.45
N LYS A 157 -33.47 4.01 -20.61
CA LYS A 157 -32.09 4.35 -20.99
C LYS A 157 -31.27 3.12 -21.37
N VAL A 158 -31.36 2.05 -20.59
CA VAL A 158 -30.65 0.78 -20.87
C VAL A 158 -31.10 0.22 -22.22
N ALA A 159 -32.41 0.14 -22.49
CA ALA A 159 -32.93 -0.37 -23.76
C ALA A 159 -32.47 0.48 -24.96
N LEU A 160 -32.54 1.81 -24.85
CA LEU A 160 -32.06 2.73 -25.89
C LEU A 160 -30.55 2.60 -26.16
N TYR A 161 -29.70 2.59 -25.12
CA TYR A 161 -28.24 2.54 -25.30
C TYR A 161 -27.74 1.14 -25.69
N LEU A 162 -28.28 0.08 -25.08
CA LEU A 162 -27.91 -1.30 -25.40
C LEU A 162 -28.33 -1.65 -26.83
N GLY A 163 -29.53 -1.23 -27.24
CA GLY A 163 -29.94 -1.38 -28.62
C GLY A 163 -29.11 -0.54 -29.58
N ALA A 164 -28.74 0.70 -29.24
CA ALA A 164 -27.85 1.53 -30.08
C ALA A 164 -26.47 0.87 -30.25
N PHE A 165 -25.91 0.30 -29.18
CA PHE A 165 -24.69 -0.51 -29.23
C PHE A 165 -24.83 -1.68 -30.22
N PHE A 166 -25.92 -2.44 -30.14
CA PHE A 166 -26.12 -3.57 -31.05
C PHE A 166 -26.42 -3.16 -32.50
N VAL A 167 -27.08 -2.02 -32.74
CA VAL A 167 -27.24 -1.47 -34.10
C VAL A 167 -25.88 -1.04 -34.66
N ILE A 168 -25.01 -0.45 -33.84
CA ILE A 168 -23.62 -0.14 -34.23
C ILE A 168 -22.81 -1.42 -34.46
N ALA A 169 -22.92 -2.43 -33.59
CA ALA A 169 -22.23 -3.71 -33.76
C ALA A 169 -22.70 -4.47 -35.00
N ALA A 170 -24.01 -4.51 -35.26
CA ALA A 170 -24.59 -5.05 -36.47
C ALA A 170 -24.16 -4.24 -37.70
N ALA A 171 -24.11 -2.91 -37.64
CA ALA A 171 -23.63 -2.06 -38.73
C ALA A 171 -22.14 -2.29 -39.02
N MET A 172 -21.29 -2.50 -38.01
CA MET A 172 -19.87 -2.86 -38.21
C MET A 172 -19.71 -4.25 -38.84
N ILE A 173 -20.43 -5.25 -38.32
CA ILE A 173 -20.42 -6.61 -38.87
C ILE A 173 -20.96 -6.60 -40.32
N PHE A 174 -22.01 -5.82 -40.60
CA PHE A 174 -22.60 -5.68 -41.93
C PHE A 174 -21.69 -4.93 -42.90
N ALA A 175 -21.06 -3.84 -42.47
CA ALA A 175 -20.09 -3.09 -43.27
C ALA A 175 -18.82 -3.91 -43.61
N ALA A 176 -18.48 -4.89 -42.77
CA ALA A 176 -17.40 -5.85 -43.03
C ALA A 176 -17.85 -7.08 -43.84
N ALA A 177 -19.14 -7.45 -43.81
CA ALA A 177 -19.65 -8.68 -44.44
C ALA A 177 -20.29 -8.46 -45.83
N ILE A 178 -20.77 -7.25 -46.15
CA ILE A 178 -21.51 -6.97 -47.39
C ILE A 178 -20.98 -5.69 -48.04
N GLU A 179 -20.12 -5.89 -49.04
CA GLU A 179 -19.25 -4.84 -49.59
C GLU A 179 -19.97 -3.88 -50.57
N GLU A 180 -20.92 -4.37 -51.38
CA GLU A 180 -21.51 -3.60 -52.48
C GLU A 180 -22.60 -2.60 -52.06
N LEU A 181 -23.37 -2.89 -51.01
CA LEU A 181 -24.55 -2.09 -50.62
C LEU A 181 -24.29 -1.06 -49.51
N ARG A 182 -23.03 -0.94 -49.05
CA ARG A 182 -22.68 -0.21 -47.82
C ARG A 182 -22.95 1.31 -47.88
N LEU A 183 -22.44 2.05 -48.88
CA LEU A 183 -22.54 3.54 -48.91
C LEU A 183 -23.99 4.06 -48.89
N PRO A 184 -24.91 3.63 -49.79
CA PRO A 184 -26.23 4.27 -49.86
C PRO A 184 -27.08 3.95 -48.63
N ILE A 185 -26.93 2.73 -48.08
CA ILE A 185 -27.63 2.29 -46.88
C ILE A 185 -27.13 3.06 -45.66
N LEU A 186 -25.81 3.21 -45.49
CA LEU A 186 -25.22 3.94 -44.37
C LEU A 186 -25.62 5.43 -44.41
N ILE A 187 -25.40 6.15 -45.52
CA ILE A 187 -25.78 7.57 -45.65
C ILE A 187 -27.28 7.78 -45.40
N PHE A 188 -28.13 6.89 -45.89
CA PHE A 188 -29.58 6.94 -45.64
C PHE A 188 -29.89 6.85 -44.14
N PHE A 189 -29.32 5.88 -43.43
CA PHE A 189 -29.48 5.77 -41.99
C PHE A 189 -28.85 6.96 -41.24
N THR A 190 -27.68 7.45 -41.63
CA THR A 190 -27.02 8.63 -41.06
C THR A 190 -27.93 9.85 -41.14
N LEU A 191 -28.50 10.15 -42.31
CA LEU A 191 -29.41 11.29 -42.49
C LEU A 191 -30.71 11.12 -41.68
N ILE A 192 -31.26 9.90 -41.58
CA ILE A 192 -32.43 9.60 -40.76
C ILE A 192 -32.15 9.85 -39.27
N PHE A 193 -31.07 9.30 -38.73
CA PHE A 193 -30.71 9.47 -37.33
C PHE A 193 -30.30 10.92 -37.02
N GLY A 194 -29.57 11.58 -37.93
CA GLY A 194 -29.14 12.97 -37.81
C GLY A 194 -30.33 13.94 -37.82
N GLY A 195 -31.13 13.94 -38.89
CA GLY A 195 -32.33 14.78 -39.00
C GLY A 195 -33.37 14.45 -37.94
N GLY A 196 -33.60 13.16 -37.67
CA GLY A 196 -34.48 12.67 -36.62
C GLY A 196 -34.10 13.21 -35.24
N SER A 197 -32.80 13.23 -34.91
CA SER A 197 -32.31 13.77 -33.62
C SER A 197 -32.70 15.24 -33.42
N ILE A 198 -32.59 16.09 -34.46
CA ILE A 198 -32.90 17.51 -34.39
C ILE A 198 -34.42 17.72 -34.23
N ILE A 199 -35.22 17.01 -35.04
CA ILE A 199 -36.68 17.11 -35.04
C ILE A 199 -37.27 16.69 -33.69
N ILE A 200 -36.86 15.53 -33.16
CA ILE A 200 -37.48 14.98 -31.95
C ILE A 200 -36.96 15.65 -30.66
N LYS A 201 -35.85 16.39 -30.67
CA LYS A 201 -35.23 16.97 -29.46
C LYS A 201 -36.18 17.73 -28.54
N LYS A 202 -37.07 18.56 -29.11
CA LYS A 202 -38.01 19.37 -28.31
C LYS A 202 -39.06 18.54 -27.57
N LYS A 203 -39.37 17.33 -28.07
CA LYS A 203 -40.37 16.42 -27.50
C LYS A 203 -39.71 15.31 -26.67
N LEU A 204 -38.71 14.64 -27.24
CA LEU A 204 -38.08 13.43 -26.73
C LEU A 204 -36.55 13.61 -26.64
N PRO A 205 -36.03 14.31 -25.62
CA PRO A 205 -34.61 14.65 -25.53
C PRO A 205 -33.69 13.41 -25.36
N GLN A 206 -34.17 12.33 -24.75
CA GLN A 206 -33.38 11.10 -24.55
C GLN A 206 -33.23 10.28 -25.87
N PRO A 207 -34.30 9.97 -26.63
CA PRO A 207 -34.18 9.39 -27.98
C PRO A 207 -33.42 10.30 -28.96
N SER A 208 -33.62 11.62 -28.90
CA SER A 208 -32.85 12.58 -29.70
C SER A 208 -31.34 12.43 -29.49
N PHE A 209 -30.90 12.31 -28.23
CA PHE A 209 -29.51 12.10 -27.89
C PHE A 209 -28.98 10.74 -28.39
N ALA A 210 -29.76 9.66 -28.27
CA ALA A 210 -29.39 8.34 -28.80
C ALA A 210 -29.27 8.34 -30.34
N PHE A 211 -30.19 8.99 -31.05
CA PHE A 211 -30.14 9.13 -32.51
C PHE A 211 -28.94 9.97 -32.94
N PHE A 212 -28.60 11.05 -32.22
CA PHE A 212 -27.40 11.83 -32.52
C PHE A 212 -26.11 11.03 -32.26
N ILE A 213 -26.08 10.11 -31.29
CA ILE A 213 -24.95 9.17 -31.14
C ILE A 213 -24.82 8.26 -32.37
N ILE A 214 -25.91 7.68 -32.86
CA ILE A 214 -25.87 6.80 -34.04
C ILE A 214 -25.37 7.59 -35.26
N PHE A 215 -25.97 8.76 -35.55
CA PHE A 215 -25.50 9.71 -36.57
C PHE A 215 -23.99 10.03 -36.44
N SER A 216 -23.57 10.33 -35.21
CA SER A 216 -22.19 10.68 -34.87
C SER A 216 -21.18 9.53 -35.10
N VAL A 217 -21.62 8.27 -35.01
CA VAL A 217 -20.77 7.09 -35.23
C VAL A 217 -20.79 6.66 -36.70
N LEU A 218 -21.88 6.91 -37.43
CA LEU A 218 -21.97 6.61 -38.86
C LEU A 218 -21.21 7.64 -39.73
N LEU A 219 -21.14 8.91 -39.33
CA LEU A 219 -20.43 9.96 -40.09
C LEU A 219 -18.98 9.60 -40.51
N PRO A 220 -18.08 9.12 -39.62
CA PRO A 220 -16.74 8.66 -40.03
C PRO A 220 -16.77 7.51 -41.04
N ILE A 221 -17.76 6.61 -40.93
CA ILE A 221 -17.91 5.45 -41.80
C ILE A 221 -18.35 5.91 -43.20
N ASP A 222 -19.33 6.82 -43.28
CA ASP A 222 -19.77 7.44 -44.54
C ASP A 222 -18.61 8.16 -45.23
N PHE A 223 -17.84 8.98 -44.50
CA PHE A 223 -16.67 9.67 -45.05
C PHE A 223 -15.55 8.72 -45.48
N GLY A 224 -15.41 7.56 -44.82
CA GLY A 224 -14.46 6.52 -45.22
C GLY A 224 -14.85 5.81 -46.50
N VAL A 225 -16.10 5.34 -46.60
CA VAL A 225 -16.58 4.70 -47.83
C VAL A 225 -16.65 5.73 -48.99
N LEU A 226 -16.83 7.02 -48.70
CA LEU A 226 -16.70 8.08 -49.71
C LEU A 226 -15.23 8.29 -50.14
N ALA A 227 -14.26 8.22 -49.23
CA ALA A 227 -12.83 8.26 -49.59
C ALA A 227 -12.44 7.08 -50.48
N ASP A 228 -12.84 5.85 -50.12
CA ASP A 228 -12.68 4.62 -50.93
C ASP A 228 -13.26 4.80 -52.35
N SER A 229 -14.44 5.42 -52.44
CA SER A 229 -15.15 5.61 -53.71
C SER A 229 -14.48 6.66 -54.61
N VAL A 230 -13.88 7.70 -54.03
CA VAL A 230 -13.23 8.81 -54.76
C VAL A 230 -11.76 8.50 -55.09
N LYS A 231 -11.12 7.56 -54.39
CA LYS A 231 -9.71 7.14 -54.60
C LYS A 231 -8.74 8.32 -54.56
N LEU A 232 -8.81 9.12 -53.50
CA LEU A 232 -7.94 10.28 -53.31
C LEU A 232 -6.46 9.85 -53.19
N PRO A 233 -5.52 10.49 -53.92
CA PRO A 233 -4.11 10.10 -53.86
C PRO A 233 -3.34 10.79 -52.73
N GLY A 234 -2.74 10.00 -51.83
CA GLY A 234 -1.71 10.42 -50.89
C GLY A 234 -2.07 11.67 -50.09
N SER A 235 -1.30 12.76 -50.25
CA SER A 235 -1.52 14.01 -49.52
C SER A 235 -2.93 14.62 -49.68
N ALA A 236 -3.66 14.32 -50.77
CA ALA A 236 -5.05 14.77 -50.92
C ALA A 236 -6.00 14.01 -49.97
N GLU A 237 -5.73 12.73 -49.72
CA GLU A 237 -6.43 11.91 -48.74
C GLU A 237 -6.14 12.40 -47.31
N THR A 238 -4.88 12.72 -47.02
CA THR A 238 -4.45 13.35 -45.76
C THR A 238 -5.19 14.67 -45.48
N VAL A 239 -5.21 15.60 -46.44
CA VAL A 239 -5.94 16.88 -46.31
C VAL A 239 -7.43 16.64 -46.11
N TYR A 240 -8.02 15.68 -46.82
CA TYR A 240 -9.41 15.30 -46.67
C TYR A 240 -9.70 14.82 -45.24
N TRP A 241 -8.96 13.85 -44.71
CA TRP A 241 -9.16 13.33 -43.36
C TRP A 241 -8.90 14.37 -42.26
N MET A 242 -7.84 15.18 -42.39
CA MET A 242 -7.59 16.33 -41.51
C MET A 242 -8.83 17.23 -41.43
N THR A 243 -9.42 17.55 -42.59
CA THR A 243 -10.59 18.43 -42.72
C THR A 243 -11.86 17.77 -42.17
N VAL A 244 -12.07 16.48 -42.42
CA VAL A 244 -13.19 15.70 -41.87
C VAL A 244 -13.13 15.70 -40.34
N PHE A 245 -11.99 15.38 -39.72
CA PHE A 245 -11.87 15.36 -38.27
C PHE A 245 -11.90 16.76 -37.63
N ALA A 246 -11.46 17.82 -38.35
CA ALA A 246 -11.68 19.20 -37.92
C ALA A 246 -13.18 19.56 -37.92
N LEU A 247 -13.91 19.18 -38.97
CA LEU A 247 -15.35 19.40 -39.09
C LEU A 247 -16.14 18.60 -38.04
N MET A 248 -15.75 17.36 -37.76
CA MET A 248 -16.33 16.57 -36.66
C MET A 248 -16.05 17.18 -35.29
N THR A 249 -14.86 17.77 -35.07
CA THR A 249 -14.56 18.55 -33.86
C THR A 249 -15.57 19.68 -33.67
N LEU A 250 -15.89 20.43 -34.73
CA LEU A 250 -16.86 21.53 -34.70
C LEU A 250 -18.30 21.03 -34.47
N ILE A 251 -18.72 19.95 -35.13
CA ILE A 251 -20.04 19.33 -34.93
C ILE A 251 -20.20 18.86 -33.48
N TRP A 252 -19.17 18.23 -32.90
CA TRP A 252 -19.22 17.76 -31.52
C TRP A 252 -19.10 18.88 -30.50
N ALA A 253 -18.30 19.92 -30.76
CA ALA A 253 -18.29 21.14 -29.94
C ALA A 253 -19.66 21.84 -29.93
N PHE A 254 -20.34 21.90 -31.09
CA PHE A 254 -21.74 22.34 -31.15
C PHE A 254 -22.67 21.40 -30.34
N ALA A 255 -22.48 20.09 -30.44
CA ALA A 255 -23.27 19.11 -29.69
C ALA A 255 -23.07 19.20 -28.16
N VAL A 256 -21.90 19.63 -27.67
CA VAL A 256 -21.68 19.96 -26.24
C VAL A 256 -22.62 21.07 -25.80
N TRP A 257 -22.70 22.17 -26.56
CA TRP A 257 -23.62 23.27 -26.27
C TRP A 257 -25.08 22.85 -26.41
N PHE A 258 -25.40 22.17 -27.52
CA PHE A 258 -26.76 21.81 -27.93
C PHE A 258 -27.40 20.78 -26.99
N PHE A 259 -26.69 19.71 -26.60
CA PHE A 259 -27.19 18.66 -25.70
C PHE A 259 -26.76 18.82 -24.24
N ARG A 260 -25.88 19.76 -23.91
CA ARG A 260 -25.25 19.88 -22.58
C ARG A 260 -24.62 18.56 -22.13
N SER A 261 -23.97 17.85 -23.05
CA SER A 261 -23.41 16.52 -22.80
C SER A 261 -21.89 16.56 -22.61
N ARG A 262 -21.42 15.85 -21.59
CA ARG A 262 -19.97 15.63 -21.35
C ARG A 262 -19.36 14.68 -22.38
N PHE A 263 -20.15 13.77 -22.95
CA PHE A 263 -19.68 12.80 -23.95
C PHE A 263 -19.14 13.49 -25.20
N PHE A 264 -19.91 14.42 -25.78
CA PHE A 264 -19.44 15.16 -26.96
C PHE A 264 -18.25 16.08 -26.70
N CYS A 265 -17.97 16.39 -25.44
CA CYS A 265 -16.79 17.16 -25.05
C CYS A 265 -15.52 16.30 -25.15
N LEU A 266 -15.64 14.99 -24.85
CA LEU A 266 -14.57 14.01 -25.02
C LEU A 266 -14.38 13.67 -26.50
N THR A 267 -15.46 13.43 -27.25
CA THR A 267 -15.35 13.10 -28.68
C THR A 267 -14.77 14.28 -29.48
N ALA A 268 -15.21 15.53 -29.23
CA ALA A 268 -14.63 16.72 -29.85
C ALA A 268 -13.11 16.81 -29.62
N PHE A 269 -12.65 16.53 -28.40
CA PHE A 269 -11.22 16.54 -28.06
C PHE A 269 -10.44 15.43 -28.78
N ILE A 270 -10.98 14.21 -28.85
CA ILE A 270 -10.39 13.10 -29.60
C ILE A 270 -10.31 13.43 -31.11
N SER A 271 -11.37 14.00 -31.67
CA SER A 271 -11.42 14.44 -33.08
C SER A 271 -10.38 15.50 -33.40
N LEU A 272 -10.14 16.44 -32.47
CA LEU A 272 -9.11 17.46 -32.61
C LEU A 272 -7.71 16.81 -32.62
N GLY A 273 -7.47 15.84 -31.74
CA GLY A 273 -6.23 15.07 -31.71
C GLY A 273 -5.98 14.34 -33.04
N ILE A 274 -6.98 13.65 -33.58
CA ILE A 274 -6.88 12.93 -34.86
C ILE A 274 -6.66 13.91 -36.03
N SER A 275 -7.37 15.04 -36.07
CA SER A 275 -7.19 16.07 -37.09
C SER A 275 -5.75 16.61 -37.09
N LEU A 276 -5.15 16.82 -35.91
CA LEU A 276 -3.77 17.25 -35.77
C LEU A 276 -2.72 16.17 -36.12
N LEU A 277 -3.07 14.87 -36.05
CA LEU A 277 -2.22 13.80 -36.59
C LEU A 277 -2.16 13.87 -38.12
N PHE A 278 -3.32 13.97 -38.79
CA PHE A 278 -3.37 14.17 -40.24
C PHE A 278 -2.75 15.51 -40.69
N PHE A 279 -2.65 16.52 -39.82
CA PHE A 279 -1.86 17.72 -40.13
C PHE A 279 -0.35 17.43 -40.17
N ALA A 280 0.16 16.54 -39.32
CA ALA A 280 1.57 16.14 -39.35
C ALA A 280 1.89 15.32 -40.62
N ASP A 281 0.99 14.44 -41.06
CA ASP A 281 1.09 13.68 -42.32
C ASP A 281 1.23 14.54 -43.59
N LEU A 282 0.93 15.85 -43.54
CA LEU A 282 1.14 16.78 -44.67
C LEU A 282 2.63 17.02 -44.97
N PHE A 283 3.48 16.86 -43.97
CA PHE A 283 4.93 16.89 -44.11
C PHE A 283 5.35 15.47 -44.49
N LYS A 284 5.77 15.25 -45.75
CA LYS A 284 6.10 13.91 -46.26
C LYS A 284 7.14 13.21 -45.38
N ASP A 285 6.87 11.95 -45.06
CA ASP A 285 7.66 11.11 -44.14
C ASP A 285 8.01 11.82 -42.81
N PRO A 286 7.01 12.29 -42.03
CA PRO A 286 7.25 13.05 -40.82
C PRO A 286 7.67 12.09 -39.70
N PRO A 287 8.69 12.44 -38.89
CA PRO A 287 9.08 11.61 -37.76
C PRO A 287 8.02 11.67 -36.65
N ILE A 288 8.04 10.64 -35.80
CA ILE A 288 7.17 10.49 -34.62
C ILE A 288 7.10 11.76 -33.77
N ASP A 289 8.21 12.49 -33.61
CA ASP A 289 8.27 13.75 -32.88
C ASP A 289 7.34 14.85 -33.43
N LEU A 290 7.06 14.91 -34.74
CA LEU A 290 6.12 15.90 -35.27
C LEU A 290 4.68 15.60 -34.85
N TYR A 291 4.24 14.33 -34.93
CA TYR A 291 2.93 13.89 -34.44
C TYR A 291 2.77 14.14 -32.94
N LEU A 292 3.79 13.82 -32.15
CA LEU A 292 3.79 14.04 -30.70
C LEU A 292 3.75 15.54 -30.37
N LEU A 293 4.45 16.40 -31.13
CA LEU A 293 4.38 17.85 -30.97
C LEU A 293 2.95 18.36 -31.24
N MET A 294 2.33 17.93 -32.34
CA MET A 294 0.95 18.29 -32.69
C MET A 294 -0.06 17.80 -31.63
N LEU A 295 0.09 16.57 -31.12
CA LEU A 295 -0.74 16.08 -30.01
C LEU A 295 -0.53 16.88 -28.72
N SER A 296 0.66 17.42 -28.44
CA SER A 296 0.91 18.21 -27.23
C SER A 296 0.19 19.57 -27.28
N LEU A 297 0.06 20.14 -28.48
CA LEU A 297 -0.72 21.34 -28.73
C LEU A 297 -2.22 21.09 -28.52
N SER A 298 -2.79 19.96 -28.98
CA SER A 298 -4.17 19.62 -28.62
C SER A 298 -4.36 19.45 -27.11
N GLY A 299 -3.39 18.88 -26.39
CA GLY A 299 -3.42 18.80 -24.92
C GLY A 299 -3.60 20.17 -24.27
N LEU A 300 -2.79 21.16 -24.66
CA LEU A 300 -2.90 22.54 -24.18
C LEU A 300 -4.24 23.20 -24.55
N LEU A 301 -4.74 22.97 -25.77
CA LEU A 301 -6.08 23.40 -26.17
C LEU A 301 -7.19 22.73 -25.34
N GLY A 302 -7.01 21.47 -24.94
CA GLY A 302 -7.89 20.74 -24.03
C GLY A 302 -7.97 21.40 -22.65
N ILE A 303 -6.82 21.71 -22.04
CA ILE A 303 -6.76 22.49 -20.78
C ILE A 303 -7.45 23.85 -20.95
N PHE A 304 -7.15 24.58 -22.02
CA PHE A 304 -7.78 25.87 -22.29
C PHE A 304 -9.30 25.75 -22.44
N ALA A 305 -9.79 24.72 -23.14
CA ALA A 305 -11.20 24.40 -23.26
C ALA A 305 -11.85 24.03 -21.91
N THR A 306 -11.18 23.29 -21.01
CA THR A 306 -11.71 23.05 -19.65
C THR A 306 -11.87 24.35 -18.86
N LYS A 307 -10.97 25.32 -19.03
CA LYS A 307 -11.06 26.65 -18.40
C LYS A 307 -12.23 27.46 -18.96
N LEU A 308 -12.44 27.44 -20.28
CA LEU A 308 -13.58 28.12 -20.91
C LEU A 308 -14.92 27.49 -20.52
N LEU A 309 -15.02 26.17 -20.61
CA LEU A 309 -16.24 25.44 -20.21
C LEU A 309 -16.51 25.59 -18.71
N GLY A 310 -15.48 25.69 -17.87
CA GLY A 310 -15.59 25.91 -16.43
C GLY A 310 -16.08 27.31 -16.04
N LYS A 311 -16.02 28.28 -16.97
CA LYS A 311 -16.69 29.58 -16.82
C LYS A 311 -18.17 29.53 -17.23
N TRP A 312 -18.56 28.56 -18.05
CA TRP A 312 -19.93 28.41 -18.58
C TRP A 312 -20.78 27.40 -17.79
N LYS A 313 -20.14 26.40 -17.17
CA LYS A 313 -20.73 25.31 -16.40
C LYS A 313 -19.83 24.91 -15.23
N ASP A 314 -20.43 24.24 -14.25
CA ASP A 314 -19.76 23.78 -13.03
C ASP A 314 -18.56 22.86 -13.30
N GLU A 315 -17.60 22.82 -12.37
CA GLU A 315 -16.41 21.95 -12.42
C GLU A 315 -16.75 20.47 -12.69
N LYS A 316 -17.88 19.98 -12.17
CA LYS A 316 -18.36 18.60 -12.42
C LYS A 316 -18.60 18.32 -13.91
N PHE A 317 -18.90 19.34 -14.72
CA PHE A 317 -19.10 19.20 -16.16
C PHE A 317 -17.78 19.02 -16.92
N THR A 318 -16.75 19.78 -16.55
CA THR A 318 -15.45 19.81 -17.25
C THR A 318 -14.49 18.72 -16.80
N PHE A 319 -14.71 18.14 -15.62
CA PHE A 319 -13.87 17.10 -15.02
C PHE A 319 -13.48 15.94 -15.97
N PRO A 320 -14.35 15.39 -16.84
CA PRO A 320 -13.95 14.33 -17.77
C PRO A 320 -12.96 14.81 -18.84
N LEU A 321 -13.17 16.00 -19.42
CA LEU A 321 -12.25 16.60 -20.40
C LEU A 321 -10.88 16.89 -19.75
N PHE A 322 -10.90 17.36 -18.51
CA PHE A 322 -9.68 17.57 -17.74
C PHE A 322 -8.87 16.27 -17.64
N TRP A 323 -9.47 15.17 -17.17
CA TRP A 323 -8.76 13.90 -17.03
C TRP A 323 -8.33 13.26 -18.34
N ILE A 324 -9.13 13.31 -19.42
CA ILE A 324 -8.70 12.76 -20.70
C ILE A 324 -7.51 13.54 -21.28
N SER A 325 -7.44 14.86 -21.06
CA SER A 325 -6.27 15.66 -21.45
C SER A 325 -5.02 15.28 -20.64
N GLN A 326 -5.14 15.03 -19.32
CA GLN A 326 -4.02 14.55 -18.51
C GLN A 326 -3.55 13.16 -18.98
N LEU A 327 -4.48 12.25 -19.31
CA LEU A 327 -4.17 10.92 -19.81
C LEU A 327 -3.43 10.98 -21.15
N GLN A 328 -3.92 11.80 -22.09
CA GLN A 328 -3.25 12.03 -23.38
C GLN A 328 -1.83 12.56 -23.17
N GLN A 329 -1.64 13.60 -22.35
CA GLN A 329 -0.30 14.17 -22.12
C GLN A 329 0.65 13.17 -21.45
N GLY A 330 0.14 12.32 -20.53
CA GLY A 330 0.91 11.25 -19.92
C GLY A 330 1.37 10.18 -20.93
N ILE A 331 0.47 9.72 -21.79
CA ILE A 331 0.77 8.76 -22.86
C ILE A 331 1.77 9.35 -23.86
N LEU A 332 1.57 10.62 -24.26
CA LEU A 332 2.41 11.34 -25.20
C LEU A 332 3.85 11.47 -24.69
N LEU A 333 4.03 11.88 -23.44
CA LEU A 333 5.36 11.98 -22.83
C LEU A 333 6.02 10.61 -22.65
N LEU A 334 5.24 9.55 -22.41
CA LEU A 334 5.76 8.18 -22.37
C LEU A 334 6.24 7.71 -23.76
N ILE A 335 5.48 7.97 -24.82
CA ILE A 335 5.89 7.65 -26.20
C ILE A 335 7.13 8.47 -26.58
N SER A 336 7.16 9.77 -26.25
CA SER A 336 8.33 10.62 -26.47
C SER A 336 9.57 10.12 -25.71
N LEU A 337 9.40 9.63 -24.47
CA LEU A 337 10.47 9.01 -23.68
C LEU A 337 11.06 7.79 -24.41
N VAL A 338 10.20 6.90 -24.90
CA VAL A 338 10.62 5.69 -25.63
C VAL A 338 11.27 6.06 -26.97
N ALA A 339 10.68 6.98 -27.73
CA ALA A 339 11.19 7.43 -29.02
C ALA A 339 12.61 8.00 -28.91
N PHE A 340 12.87 8.93 -27.96
CA PHE A 340 14.21 9.48 -27.83
C PHE A 340 15.24 8.45 -27.35
N LEU A 341 14.83 7.47 -26.52
CA LEU A 341 15.74 6.40 -26.07
C LEU A 341 16.17 5.47 -27.20
N ILE A 342 15.32 5.31 -28.22
CA ILE A 342 15.65 4.58 -29.45
C ILE A 342 16.56 5.44 -30.32
N HIS A 343 16.14 6.67 -30.67
CA HIS A 343 16.88 7.57 -31.55
C HIS A 343 18.28 7.97 -31.00
N TYR A 344 18.51 7.92 -29.68
CA TYR A 344 19.81 8.24 -29.08
C TYR A 344 20.97 7.38 -29.61
N ASN A 345 20.70 6.14 -30.04
CA ASN A 345 21.71 5.24 -30.62
C ASN A 345 21.81 5.35 -32.15
N GLU A 346 20.98 6.17 -32.81
CA GLU A 346 20.91 6.26 -34.27
C GLU A 346 21.77 7.41 -34.81
N SER A 347 22.85 7.07 -35.51
CA SER A 347 23.81 8.04 -36.07
C SER A 347 23.26 8.96 -37.17
N TYR A 348 22.01 8.76 -37.60
CA TYR A 348 21.37 9.45 -38.72
C TYR A 348 20.21 10.37 -38.32
N PHE A 349 19.85 10.43 -37.03
CA PHE A 349 18.76 11.28 -36.56
C PHE A 349 19.14 12.76 -36.67
N GLU A 350 18.44 13.53 -37.51
CA GLU A 350 18.81 14.92 -37.78
C GLU A 350 18.70 15.80 -36.53
N ASN A 351 19.70 16.66 -36.29
CA ASN A 351 19.79 17.54 -35.12
C ASN A 351 18.54 18.44 -34.90
N THR A 352 17.82 18.75 -35.97
CA THR A 352 16.56 19.49 -36.00
C THR A 352 15.45 18.83 -35.18
N TRP A 353 15.39 17.50 -35.14
CA TRP A 353 14.28 16.78 -34.47
C TRP A 353 14.44 16.72 -32.95
N TRP A 354 15.67 16.76 -32.42
CA TRP A 354 15.92 16.97 -30.99
C TRP A 354 15.29 18.27 -30.45
N LEU A 355 15.15 19.29 -31.30
CA LEU A 355 14.46 20.54 -30.94
C LEU A 355 12.95 20.33 -30.84
N ALA A 356 12.34 19.51 -31.71
CA ALA A 356 10.94 19.11 -31.61
C ALA A 356 10.69 18.26 -30.34
N THR A 357 11.56 17.30 -30.02
CA THR A 357 11.50 16.55 -28.75
C THR A 357 11.62 17.49 -27.56
N THR A 358 12.58 18.41 -27.55
CA THR A 358 12.74 19.41 -26.49
C THR A 358 11.47 20.27 -26.33
N ALA A 359 10.84 20.67 -27.43
CA ALA A 359 9.59 21.43 -27.42
C ALA A 359 8.42 20.61 -26.83
N ILE A 360 8.29 19.32 -27.14
CA ILE A 360 7.27 18.42 -26.54
C ILE A 360 7.38 18.42 -25.00
N TRP A 361 8.60 18.22 -24.48
CA TRP A 361 8.84 18.17 -23.04
C TRP A 361 8.62 19.53 -22.37
N TYR A 362 8.99 20.62 -23.03
CA TYR A 362 8.70 21.98 -22.56
C TYR A 362 7.19 22.28 -22.52
N LEU A 363 6.45 21.92 -23.58
CA LEU A 363 4.99 22.05 -23.63
C LEU A 363 4.30 21.15 -22.61
N GLY A 364 4.83 19.96 -22.32
CA GLY A 364 4.39 19.10 -21.22
C GLY A 364 4.57 19.77 -19.84
N GLY A 365 5.70 20.43 -19.61
CA GLY A 365 5.93 21.26 -18.43
C GLY A 365 4.90 22.39 -18.32
N ALA A 366 4.69 23.14 -19.40
CA ALA A 366 3.69 24.21 -19.47
C ALA A 366 2.25 23.71 -19.25
N PHE A 367 1.92 22.52 -19.78
CA PHE A 367 0.64 21.85 -19.60
C PHE A 367 0.38 21.54 -18.11
N TYR A 368 1.34 20.93 -17.41
CA TYR A 368 1.15 20.61 -15.99
C TYR A 368 1.19 21.84 -15.07
N LEU A 369 1.94 22.89 -15.44
CA LEU A 369 1.85 24.20 -14.78
C LEU A 369 0.43 24.79 -14.91
N ALA A 370 -0.15 24.75 -16.13
CA ALA A 370 -1.52 25.19 -16.36
C ALA A 370 -2.54 24.29 -15.63
N SER A 371 -2.30 22.98 -15.52
CA SER A 371 -3.11 22.05 -14.71
C SER A 371 -3.15 22.44 -13.23
N ASP A 372 -1.99 22.73 -12.59
CA ASP A 372 -1.96 23.16 -11.17
C ASP A 372 -2.67 24.51 -10.97
N TRP A 373 -2.60 25.42 -11.95
CA TRP A 373 -3.32 26.70 -11.91
C TRP A 373 -4.84 26.56 -12.03
N LEU A 374 -5.34 25.52 -12.73
CA LEU A 374 -6.77 25.19 -12.76
C LEU A 374 -7.20 24.43 -11.50
N LYS A 375 -6.38 23.46 -11.07
CA LYS A 375 -6.66 22.58 -9.94
C LYS A 375 -5.38 22.28 -9.19
N LYS A 376 -5.14 23.05 -8.11
CA LYS A 376 -3.97 22.89 -7.24
C LYS A 376 -3.82 21.43 -6.81
N SER A 377 -2.71 20.82 -7.19
CA SER A 377 -2.40 19.42 -6.89
C SER A 377 -0.91 19.21 -6.86
N LEU A 378 -0.42 18.63 -5.77
CA LEU A 378 0.98 18.26 -5.62
C LEU A 378 1.48 17.39 -6.79
N ILE A 379 0.62 16.52 -7.33
CA ILE A 379 0.95 15.64 -8.47
C ILE A 379 1.34 16.46 -9.71
N PHE A 380 0.58 17.50 -10.07
CA PHE A 380 0.88 18.31 -11.26
C PHE A 380 2.18 19.10 -11.11
N ARG A 381 2.53 19.51 -9.88
CA ARG A 381 3.80 20.19 -9.60
C ARG A 381 4.99 19.26 -9.80
N PHE A 382 4.88 18.01 -9.34
CA PHE A 382 5.88 16.98 -9.59
C PHE A 382 5.96 16.60 -11.08
N LEU A 383 4.84 16.49 -11.79
CA LEU A 383 4.82 16.21 -13.23
C LEU A 383 5.41 17.36 -14.07
N ALA A 384 5.15 18.62 -13.70
CA ALA A 384 5.77 19.78 -14.33
C ALA A 384 7.29 19.78 -14.18
N VAL A 385 7.80 19.49 -12.97
CA VAL A 385 9.25 19.35 -12.73
C VAL A 385 9.83 18.12 -13.45
N PHE A 386 9.11 16.99 -13.47
CA PHE A 386 9.51 15.80 -14.21
C PHE A 386 9.70 16.09 -15.70
N CYS A 387 8.79 16.88 -16.30
CA CYS A 387 8.91 17.31 -17.68
C CYS A 387 10.15 18.20 -17.95
N MET A 388 10.68 18.86 -16.92
CA MET A 388 11.88 19.69 -17.04
C MET A 388 13.20 18.91 -16.82
N LEU A 389 13.16 17.66 -16.36
CA LEU A 389 14.36 16.85 -16.12
C LEU A 389 15.18 16.57 -17.40
N PRO A 390 14.60 16.05 -18.51
CA PRO A 390 15.40 15.73 -19.68
C PRO A 390 15.76 16.94 -20.54
N LEU A 391 15.17 18.13 -20.30
CA LEU A 391 15.33 19.31 -21.17
C LEU A 391 16.79 19.69 -21.44
N SER A 392 17.65 19.70 -20.42
CA SER A 392 19.06 20.06 -20.58
C SER A 392 19.82 19.07 -21.48
N TRP A 393 19.42 17.80 -21.46
CA TRP A 393 20.04 16.74 -22.26
C TRP A 393 19.52 16.74 -23.70
N LEU A 394 18.20 16.78 -23.88
CA LEU A 394 17.56 16.87 -25.20
C LEU A 394 18.07 18.08 -25.99
N PHE A 395 18.19 19.24 -25.33
CA PHE A 395 18.72 20.46 -25.94
C PHE A 395 20.20 20.36 -26.33
N LEU A 396 21.03 19.63 -25.57
CA LEU A 396 22.45 19.45 -25.90
C LEU A 396 22.68 18.47 -27.06
N ASN A 397 21.78 17.51 -27.28
CA ASN A 397 21.85 16.61 -28.42
C ASN A 397 21.63 17.36 -29.75
N THR A 398 20.84 18.45 -29.77
CA THR A 398 20.74 19.37 -30.92
C THR A 398 22.10 19.93 -31.38
N PHE A 399 23.11 19.98 -30.49
CA PHE A 399 24.46 20.47 -30.79
C PHE A 399 25.51 19.36 -30.90
N ASN A 400 25.11 18.08 -30.87
CA ASN A 400 26.02 16.92 -30.86
C ASN A 400 27.13 17.02 -29.79
N SER A 401 26.73 17.38 -28.57
CA SER A 401 27.67 17.62 -27.45
C SER A 401 28.32 16.33 -26.98
N SER A 402 29.61 16.36 -26.61
CA SER A 402 30.31 15.16 -26.10
C SER A 402 29.69 14.60 -24.82
N ALA A 403 29.78 13.29 -24.58
CA ALA A 403 29.21 12.64 -23.39
C ALA A 403 29.68 13.30 -22.07
N THR A 404 30.97 13.61 -21.96
CA THR A 404 31.54 14.39 -20.84
C THR A 404 30.82 15.73 -20.63
N THR A 405 30.54 16.48 -21.71
CA THR A 405 29.79 17.74 -21.65
C THR A 405 28.35 17.52 -21.19
N GLN A 406 27.69 16.49 -21.72
CA GLN A 406 26.31 16.16 -21.35
C GLN A 406 26.19 15.79 -19.87
N ILE A 407 27.11 14.97 -19.34
CA ILE A 407 27.14 14.58 -17.92
C ILE A 407 27.37 15.80 -17.00
N ILE A 408 28.32 16.67 -17.33
CA ILE A 408 28.61 17.88 -16.56
C ILE A 408 27.39 18.81 -16.55
N VAL A 409 26.77 19.06 -17.69
CA VAL A 409 25.59 19.94 -17.77
C VAL A 409 24.37 19.31 -17.08
N LEU A 410 24.17 17.99 -17.16
CA LEU A 410 23.11 17.31 -16.42
C LEU A 410 23.29 17.45 -14.89
N PHE A 411 24.52 17.34 -14.39
CA PHE A 411 24.83 17.61 -13.00
C PHE A 411 24.59 19.09 -12.62
N VAL A 412 25.04 20.03 -13.45
CA VAL A 412 24.78 21.48 -13.25
C VAL A 412 23.28 21.80 -13.29
N TRP A 413 22.50 21.13 -14.13
CA TRP A 413 21.04 21.24 -14.14
C TRP A 413 20.42 20.75 -12.82
N GLY A 414 20.94 19.64 -12.28
CA GLY A 414 20.61 19.17 -10.93
C GLY A 414 20.94 20.18 -9.82
N VAL A 415 22.12 20.82 -9.89
CA VAL A 415 22.51 21.91 -8.97
C VAL A 415 21.52 23.09 -9.08
N ILE A 416 21.19 23.52 -10.30
CA ILE A 416 20.22 24.60 -10.56
C ILE A 416 18.85 24.24 -9.97
N PHE A 417 18.39 22.99 -10.12
CA PHE A 417 17.12 22.52 -9.54
C PHE A 417 17.14 22.57 -8.01
N ALA A 418 18.21 22.10 -7.38
CA ALA A 418 18.33 22.10 -5.93
C ALA A 418 18.37 23.52 -5.34
N LEU A 419 19.16 24.42 -5.95
CA LEU A 419 19.28 25.82 -5.53
C LEU A 419 18.01 26.61 -5.81
N SER A 420 17.40 26.45 -7.00
CA SER A 420 16.13 27.11 -7.35
C SER A 420 14.98 26.64 -6.46
N GLY A 421 14.96 25.34 -6.14
CA GLY A 421 13.96 24.77 -5.25
C GLY A 421 14.06 25.29 -3.81
N GLU A 422 15.28 25.48 -3.30
CA GLU A 422 15.47 26.09 -1.97
C GLU A 422 15.21 27.60 -1.98
N GLY A 423 15.62 28.30 -3.05
CA GLY A 423 15.34 29.72 -3.27
C GLY A 423 13.85 30.02 -3.33
N LEU A 424 13.06 29.28 -4.11
CA LEU A 424 11.61 29.41 -4.16
C LEU A 424 10.95 29.11 -2.80
N LYS A 425 11.54 28.23 -1.98
CA LYS A 425 11.08 27.92 -0.63
C LYS A 425 11.63 28.88 0.45
N SER A 426 12.41 29.88 0.06
CA SER A 426 12.80 31.01 0.92
C SER A 426 11.86 32.20 0.78
N LEU A 427 11.13 32.29 -0.34
CA LEU A 427 10.06 33.27 -0.55
C LEU A 427 8.84 32.89 0.29
N GLU A 428 8.34 33.83 1.11
CA GLU A 428 7.23 33.58 2.03
C GLU A 428 5.87 33.48 1.31
N GLU A 429 5.68 34.26 0.23
CA GLU A 429 4.44 34.29 -0.55
C GLU A 429 4.72 34.24 -2.06
N GLY A 430 3.90 33.48 -2.80
CA GLY A 430 3.96 33.45 -4.26
C GLY A 430 3.40 32.15 -4.86
N LYS A 431 2.98 32.19 -6.13
CA LYS A 431 2.44 31.01 -6.84
C LYS A 431 3.48 29.90 -7.07
N PHE A 432 4.77 30.21 -6.96
CA PHE A 432 5.87 29.29 -7.24
C PHE A 432 6.56 28.72 -6.00
N THR A 433 6.26 29.21 -4.78
CA THR A 433 6.83 28.68 -3.52
C THR A 433 6.56 27.18 -3.35
N ASP A 434 5.35 26.80 -3.75
CA ASP A 434 4.81 25.45 -3.85
C ASP A 434 5.62 24.47 -4.72
N PHE A 435 6.44 24.97 -5.66
CA PHE A 435 7.32 24.17 -6.52
C PHE A 435 8.70 23.92 -5.91
N GLY A 436 9.04 24.60 -4.83
CA GLY A 436 10.35 24.51 -4.21
C GLY A 436 10.72 23.08 -3.76
N THR A 437 9.77 22.34 -3.18
CA THR A 437 10.03 20.94 -2.77
C THR A 437 10.15 19.98 -3.96
N PRO A 438 9.22 19.96 -4.94
CA PRO A 438 9.37 19.20 -6.19
C PRO A 438 10.72 19.40 -6.90
N LEU A 439 11.22 20.64 -7.02
CA LEU A 439 12.50 20.92 -7.69
C LEU A 439 13.69 20.25 -7.01
N ILE A 440 13.79 20.30 -5.67
CA ILE A 440 14.90 19.65 -4.95
C ILE A 440 14.78 18.12 -5.05
N PHE A 441 13.57 17.55 -5.13
CA PHE A 441 13.40 16.14 -5.46
C PHE A 441 13.83 15.82 -6.90
N GLY A 442 13.59 16.72 -7.87
CA GLY A 442 14.05 16.60 -9.24
C GLY A 442 15.58 16.66 -9.41
N ALA A 443 16.29 17.35 -8.51
CA ALA A 443 17.76 17.34 -8.48
C ALA A 443 18.36 15.95 -8.20
N ILE A 444 17.62 15.07 -7.51
CA ILE A 444 18.09 13.73 -7.13
C ILE A 444 18.35 12.86 -8.37
N PRO A 445 17.36 12.57 -9.26
CA PRO A 445 17.61 11.76 -10.45
C PRO A 445 18.63 12.41 -11.39
N LEU A 446 18.68 13.74 -11.51
CA LEU A 446 19.68 14.43 -12.33
C LEU A 446 21.11 14.16 -11.84
N ALA A 447 21.36 14.34 -10.53
CA ALA A 447 22.66 14.04 -9.93
C ALA A 447 23.00 12.54 -9.98
N SER A 448 22.02 11.65 -9.76
CA SER A 448 22.23 10.20 -9.82
C SER A 448 22.52 9.69 -11.22
N VAL A 449 21.80 10.14 -12.25
CA VAL A 449 22.05 9.76 -13.65
C VAL A 449 23.40 10.32 -14.10
N ALA A 450 23.72 11.57 -13.79
CA ALA A 450 25.03 12.15 -14.08
C ALA A 450 26.17 11.37 -13.39
N ALA A 451 25.99 10.94 -12.13
CA ALA A 451 26.99 10.13 -11.43
C ALA A 451 27.18 8.75 -12.05
N LEU A 452 26.09 8.03 -12.35
CA LEU A 452 26.14 6.68 -12.92
C LEU A 452 26.72 6.67 -14.33
N TRP A 453 26.28 7.61 -15.18
CA TRP A 453 26.84 7.78 -16.52
C TRP A 453 28.30 8.24 -16.45
N GLY A 454 28.61 9.16 -15.54
CA GLY A 454 29.99 9.57 -15.26
C GLY A 454 30.90 8.41 -14.92
N LEU A 455 30.47 7.48 -14.05
CA LEU A 455 31.26 6.28 -13.71
C LEU A 455 31.44 5.31 -14.88
N ASN A 456 30.47 5.22 -15.79
CA ASN A 456 30.58 4.41 -17.00
C ASN A 456 31.56 5.01 -18.02
N GLU A 457 31.60 6.33 -18.13
CA GLU A 457 32.52 7.06 -19.03
C GLU A 457 33.96 7.11 -18.47
N SER A 458 34.12 7.54 -17.22
CA SER A 458 35.41 7.51 -16.51
C SER A 458 35.25 7.62 -14.99
N ILE A 459 35.98 6.77 -14.26
CA ILE A 459 35.92 6.71 -12.78
C ILE A 459 36.20 8.09 -12.15
N SER A 460 37.10 8.88 -12.73
CA SER A 460 37.41 10.25 -12.31
C SER A 460 36.22 11.20 -12.46
N LEU A 461 35.53 11.21 -13.59
CA LEU A 461 34.34 12.06 -13.80
C LEU A 461 33.22 11.65 -12.85
N GLY A 462 32.92 10.36 -12.74
CA GLY A 462 31.94 9.85 -11.78
C GLY A 462 32.28 10.20 -10.32
N PHE A 463 33.55 10.12 -9.93
CA PHE A 463 34.03 10.59 -8.61
C PHE A 463 33.77 12.08 -8.40
N TYR A 464 34.13 12.94 -9.35
CA TYR A 464 33.90 14.39 -9.23
C TYR A 464 32.41 14.76 -9.15
N VAL A 465 31.54 14.09 -9.89
CA VAL A 465 30.08 14.31 -9.83
C VAL A 465 29.51 13.86 -8.48
N LEU A 466 29.91 12.69 -7.97
CA LEU A 466 29.50 12.20 -6.65
C LEU A 466 29.99 13.10 -5.52
N PHE A 467 31.24 13.57 -5.60
CA PHE A 467 31.81 14.49 -4.63
C PHE A 467 31.12 15.87 -4.67
N GLY A 468 30.83 16.38 -5.88
CA GLY A 468 30.04 17.60 -6.06
C GLY A 468 28.62 17.48 -5.49
N ALA A 469 27.95 16.35 -5.71
CA ALA A 469 26.65 16.05 -5.12
C ALA A 469 26.71 15.98 -3.59
N ALA A 470 27.74 15.36 -3.03
CA ALA A 470 27.97 15.29 -1.58
C ALA A 470 28.13 16.69 -0.97
N ILE A 471 28.92 17.57 -1.60
CA ILE A 471 29.07 18.98 -1.18
C ILE A 471 27.72 19.71 -1.27
N LEU A 472 27.02 19.63 -2.42
CA LEU A 472 25.74 20.29 -2.64
C LEU A 472 24.72 19.93 -1.56
N TYR A 473 24.48 18.64 -1.33
CA TYR A 473 23.51 18.18 -0.34
C TYR A 473 23.96 18.44 1.10
N THR A 474 25.26 18.49 1.37
CA THR A 474 25.81 18.93 2.67
C THR A 474 25.50 20.40 2.93
N VAL A 475 25.77 21.29 1.97
CA VAL A 475 25.48 22.73 2.08
C VAL A 475 23.98 22.97 2.25
N LEU A 476 23.13 22.29 1.48
CA LEU A 476 21.68 22.36 1.63
C LEU A 476 21.21 21.87 3.01
N SER A 477 21.82 20.80 3.55
CA SER A 477 21.52 20.30 4.90
C SER A 477 21.98 21.27 6.00
N ILE A 478 23.11 21.95 5.83
CA ILE A 478 23.57 23.00 6.75
C ILE A 478 22.59 24.20 6.73
N TYR A 479 22.14 24.61 5.54
CA TYR A 479 21.22 25.74 5.37
C TYR A 479 19.81 25.47 5.93
N ARG A 480 19.20 24.32 5.59
CA ARG A 480 17.98 23.83 6.23
C ARG A 480 18.09 22.33 6.52
N PRO A 481 18.24 21.93 7.81
CA PRO A 481 18.47 20.53 8.15
C PRO A 481 17.24 19.67 7.85
N ARG A 482 17.37 18.80 6.84
CA ARG A 482 16.39 17.77 6.49
C ARG A 482 17.07 16.42 6.53
N LEU A 483 16.40 15.45 7.14
CA LEU A 483 16.89 14.09 7.30
C LEU A 483 17.30 13.49 5.95
N TRP A 484 16.47 13.65 4.92
CA TRP A 484 16.72 13.07 3.60
C TRP A 484 17.82 13.76 2.78
N THR A 485 17.98 15.09 2.86
CA THR A 485 19.12 15.76 2.20
C THR A 485 20.43 15.36 2.85
N TRP A 486 20.44 15.18 4.18
CA TRP A 486 21.61 14.67 4.89
C TRP A 486 21.91 13.21 4.54
N SER A 487 20.90 12.35 4.44
CA SER A 487 21.08 10.98 3.91
C SER A 487 21.68 10.97 2.50
N LEU A 488 21.20 11.81 1.58
CA LEU A 488 21.74 11.90 0.22
C LEU A 488 23.19 12.41 0.19
N ALA A 489 23.51 13.41 1.02
CA ALA A 489 24.88 13.91 1.15
C ALA A 489 25.84 12.80 1.59
N LEU A 490 25.45 12.01 2.59
CA LEU A 490 26.25 10.90 3.10
C LEU A 490 26.34 9.74 2.10
N VAL A 491 25.25 9.39 1.40
CA VAL A 491 25.29 8.35 0.35
C VAL A 491 26.22 8.79 -0.80
N ALA A 492 26.10 10.04 -1.28
CA ALA A 492 27.00 10.56 -2.31
C ALA A 492 28.46 10.62 -1.84
N ALA A 493 28.72 11.00 -0.58
CA ALA A 493 30.05 10.99 0.01
C ALA A 493 30.64 9.57 0.14
N LEU A 494 29.82 8.58 0.51
CA LEU A 494 30.22 7.17 0.57
C LEU A 494 30.51 6.61 -0.83
N SER A 495 29.66 6.89 -1.80
CA SER A 495 29.89 6.51 -3.20
C SER A 495 31.17 7.16 -3.74
N ALA A 496 31.42 8.44 -3.47
CA ALA A 496 32.68 9.12 -3.80
C ALA A 496 33.88 8.49 -3.08
N TYR A 497 33.75 8.09 -1.82
CA TYR A 497 34.80 7.40 -1.07
C TYR A 497 35.16 6.03 -1.65
N PHE A 498 34.19 5.25 -2.13
CA PHE A 498 34.50 3.97 -2.79
C PHE A 498 35.07 4.16 -4.19
N THR A 499 34.60 5.14 -4.97
CA THR A 499 35.13 5.42 -6.32
C THR A 499 36.49 6.10 -6.28
N PHE A 500 36.83 6.80 -5.19
CA PHE A 500 38.18 7.30 -4.92
C PHE A 500 39.23 6.18 -5.05
N PHE A 501 39.00 5.01 -4.44
CA PHE A 501 39.91 3.85 -4.54
C PHE A 501 39.98 3.20 -5.94
N GLY A 502 39.11 3.61 -6.86
CA GLY A 502 39.16 3.21 -8.27
C GLY A 502 40.03 4.14 -9.13
N LEU A 503 40.46 5.30 -8.61
CA LEU A 503 41.31 6.25 -9.33
C LEU A 503 42.74 5.71 -9.46
N ASP A 504 43.39 5.97 -10.59
CA ASP A 504 44.71 5.41 -10.93
C ASP A 504 45.79 5.67 -9.85
N ALA A 505 45.74 6.84 -9.20
CA ALA A 505 46.67 7.23 -8.13
C ALA A 505 46.56 6.39 -6.84
N THR A 506 45.40 5.76 -6.60
CA THR A 506 45.10 5.03 -5.36
C THR A 506 44.87 3.53 -5.57
N ARG A 507 44.63 3.12 -6.82
CA ARG A 507 44.41 1.73 -7.24
C ARG A 507 45.57 0.80 -6.84
N SER A 508 46.77 1.36 -6.69
CA SER A 508 48.00 0.67 -6.24
C SER A 508 48.07 0.39 -4.73
N TRP A 509 47.17 0.96 -3.90
CA TRP A 509 47.30 0.89 -2.44
C TRP A 509 46.85 -0.45 -1.81
N ASP A 510 46.34 -1.39 -2.63
CA ASP A 510 45.87 -2.75 -2.27
C ASP A 510 45.21 -2.91 -0.88
N LEU A 511 44.35 -1.95 -0.53
CA LEU A 511 43.66 -1.99 0.75
C LEU A 511 42.55 -3.06 0.72
N TYR A 512 42.65 -4.00 1.66
CA TYR A 512 41.66 -5.04 1.92
C TYR A 512 40.24 -4.44 2.02
N LEU A 513 39.28 -5.04 1.32
CA LEU A 513 37.91 -4.53 1.21
C LEU A 513 37.24 -4.35 2.58
N GLY A 514 37.53 -5.24 3.54
CA GLY A 514 37.04 -5.12 4.91
C GLY A 514 37.50 -3.86 5.63
N TYR A 515 38.71 -3.35 5.33
CA TYR A 515 39.18 -2.06 5.84
C TYR A 515 38.55 -0.87 5.11
N LYS A 516 38.35 -0.97 3.80
CA LYS A 516 37.59 0.02 3.02
C LYS A 516 36.16 0.18 3.54
N LEU A 517 35.52 -0.88 4.03
CA LEU A 517 34.18 -0.81 4.64
C LEU A 517 34.20 -0.40 6.12
N LEU A 518 35.23 -0.81 6.88
CA LEU A 518 35.39 -0.47 8.29
C LEU A 518 35.53 1.05 8.48
N ILE A 519 36.47 1.70 7.79
CA ILE A 519 36.80 3.13 7.97
C ILE A 519 35.54 4.04 7.93
N PRO A 520 34.67 3.99 6.90
CA PRO A 520 33.46 4.82 6.87
C PRO A 520 32.43 4.39 7.92
N SER A 521 32.31 3.10 8.27
CA SER A 521 31.46 2.65 9.38
C SER A 521 31.90 3.27 10.70
N LEU A 522 33.22 3.29 10.98
CA LEU A 522 33.81 3.99 12.12
C LEU A 522 33.48 5.49 12.10
N LEU A 523 33.78 6.17 10.99
CA LEU A 523 33.61 7.63 10.89
C LEU A 523 32.15 8.09 11.06
N LEU A 524 31.17 7.25 10.71
CA LEU A 524 29.75 7.57 10.87
C LEU A 524 29.19 7.24 12.27
N LEU A 525 29.68 6.18 12.92
CA LEU A 525 29.20 5.74 14.23
C LEU A 525 29.95 6.40 15.40
N LEU A 526 31.26 6.60 15.26
CA LEU A 526 32.14 7.07 16.34
C LEU A 526 31.78 8.47 16.88
N PRO A 527 31.44 9.49 16.07
CA PRO A 527 31.06 10.81 16.60
C PRO A 527 29.88 10.76 17.57
N ASP A 528 28.92 9.86 17.35
CA ASP A 528 27.75 9.74 18.22
C ASP A 528 28.07 9.11 19.59
N LEU A 529 29.21 8.42 19.74
CA LEU A 529 29.74 7.98 21.03
C LEU A 529 30.38 9.11 21.86
N PHE A 530 30.76 10.23 21.24
CA PHE A 530 31.41 11.38 21.90
C PHE A 530 30.50 12.60 22.09
N LEU A 531 29.42 12.74 21.33
CA LEU A 531 28.46 13.85 21.45
C LEU A 531 27.66 13.80 22.77
N LYS A 532 26.64 14.67 22.95
CA LYS A 532 25.75 14.62 24.12
C LYS A 532 25.00 13.27 24.18
N ASN A 533 24.93 12.66 25.37
CA ASN A 533 24.23 11.38 25.60
C ASN A 533 22.70 11.55 25.63
N ASP A 534 22.11 11.72 24.45
CA ASP A 534 20.68 11.66 24.20
C ASP A 534 20.48 11.09 22.79
N PHE A 535 19.78 9.97 22.69
CA PHE A 535 19.55 9.30 21.41
C PHE A 535 18.59 10.09 20.50
N LYS A 536 17.71 10.94 21.05
CA LYS A 536 16.70 11.71 20.31
C LYS A 536 17.15 13.14 19.99
N ASP A 537 18.20 13.63 20.63
CA ASP A 537 18.76 14.96 20.35
C ASP A 537 19.20 15.11 18.89
N ARG A 538 18.70 16.17 18.22
CA ARG A 538 18.96 16.50 16.80
C ARG A 538 18.87 15.29 15.87
N LEU A 539 17.78 14.53 15.95
CA LEU A 539 17.54 13.31 15.17
C LEU A 539 17.80 13.47 13.65
N THR A 540 17.52 14.64 13.07
CA THR A 540 17.79 14.95 11.65
C THR A 540 19.26 14.84 11.27
N TRP A 541 20.18 15.19 12.18
CA TRP A 541 21.62 15.12 11.98
C TRP A 541 22.21 13.78 12.39
N ARG A 542 21.71 13.18 13.48
CA ARG A 542 22.28 11.95 14.06
C ARG A 542 21.75 10.66 13.43
N LEU A 543 20.52 10.62 12.94
CA LEU A 543 19.93 9.38 12.42
C LEU A 543 20.59 8.90 11.10
N PRO A 544 20.86 9.76 10.09
CA PRO A 544 21.46 9.30 8.85
C PRO A 544 22.87 8.67 9.01
N PRO A 545 23.81 9.25 9.78
CA PRO A 545 25.08 8.60 10.09
C PRO A 545 24.91 7.27 10.84
N ARG A 546 24.02 7.20 11.83
CA ARG A 546 23.75 5.95 12.57
C ARG A 546 23.24 4.84 11.65
N LEU A 547 22.26 5.13 10.80
CA LEU A 547 21.68 4.14 9.89
C LEU A 547 22.67 3.69 8.82
N LEU A 548 23.41 4.62 8.19
CA LEU A 548 24.41 4.28 7.17
C LEU A 548 25.62 3.57 7.78
N GLY A 549 26.09 3.99 8.95
CA GLY A 549 27.18 3.34 9.67
C GLY A 549 26.84 1.91 10.10
N ALA A 550 25.61 1.68 10.59
CA ALA A 550 25.10 0.35 10.93
C ALA A 550 24.89 -0.53 9.67
N LEU A 551 24.41 0.06 8.57
CA LEU A 551 24.29 -0.64 7.29
C LEU A 551 25.67 -1.06 6.76
N LEU A 552 26.68 -0.19 6.81
CA LEU A 552 28.05 -0.51 6.44
C LEU A 552 28.66 -1.58 7.35
N LEU A 553 28.36 -1.57 8.65
CA LEU A 553 28.78 -2.62 9.58
C LEU A 553 28.19 -3.98 9.17
N MET A 554 26.89 -4.02 8.84
CA MET A 554 26.20 -5.21 8.37
C MET A 554 26.75 -5.71 7.02
N VAL A 555 26.93 -4.82 6.04
CA VAL A 555 27.54 -5.15 4.74
C VAL A 555 28.96 -5.66 4.90
N ASN A 556 29.78 -5.03 5.75
CA ASN A 556 31.12 -5.51 6.05
C ASN A 556 31.08 -6.90 6.70
N THR A 557 30.18 -7.14 7.65
CA THR A 557 29.99 -8.46 8.27
C THR A 557 29.73 -9.55 7.22
N VAL A 558 28.89 -9.27 6.21
CA VAL A 558 28.65 -10.19 5.08
C VAL A 558 29.91 -10.40 4.22
N VAL A 559 30.66 -9.33 3.92
CA VAL A 559 31.92 -9.41 3.16
C VAL A 559 33.02 -10.17 3.91
N LEU A 560 33.06 -10.08 5.24
CA LEU A 560 34.01 -10.84 6.06
C LEU A 560 33.70 -12.33 6.06
N PHE A 561 32.44 -12.76 5.93
CA PHE A 561 32.09 -14.18 5.73
C PHE A 561 32.67 -14.76 4.43
N THR A 562 32.98 -13.93 3.44
CA THR A 562 33.69 -14.35 2.20
C THR A 562 35.22 -14.20 2.28
N ALA A 563 35.80 -14.03 3.47
CA ALA A 563 37.25 -13.91 3.61
C ALA A 563 37.98 -15.22 3.29
N THR A 564 39.03 -15.10 2.47
CA THR A 564 40.03 -16.14 2.20
C THR A 564 41.00 -16.30 3.38
N ASP A 565 41.69 -17.43 3.44
CA ASP A 565 42.50 -17.82 4.60
C ASP A 565 43.62 -16.80 4.90
N ALA A 566 44.24 -16.24 3.85
CA ALA A 566 45.22 -15.15 3.93
C ALA A 566 44.70 -13.81 4.52
N ASN A 567 43.41 -13.72 4.89
CA ASN A 567 42.78 -12.53 5.44
C ASN A 567 42.01 -12.77 6.76
N LEU A 568 42.08 -13.97 7.36
CA LEU A 568 41.29 -14.31 8.55
C LEU A 568 41.66 -13.47 9.77
N GLY A 569 42.95 -13.33 10.08
CA GLY A 569 43.41 -12.39 11.12
C GLY A 569 42.96 -10.93 10.91
N LYS A 570 42.83 -10.47 9.65
CA LYS A 570 42.28 -9.12 9.34
C LYS A 570 40.79 -9.05 9.66
N ALA A 571 40.03 -10.10 9.33
CA ALA A 571 38.60 -10.19 9.66
C ALA A 571 38.36 -10.26 11.18
N ALA A 572 39.16 -11.05 11.91
CA ALA A 572 39.14 -11.09 13.38
C ALA A 572 39.40 -9.70 13.99
N PHE A 573 40.40 -8.96 13.49
CA PHE A 573 40.67 -7.59 13.94
C PHE A 573 39.49 -6.63 13.70
N ILE A 574 38.85 -6.71 12.52
CA ILE A 574 37.68 -5.88 12.20
C ILE A 574 36.49 -6.20 13.13
N PHE A 575 36.21 -7.48 13.38
CA PHE A 575 35.18 -7.88 14.34
C PHE A 575 35.52 -7.43 15.77
N GLY A 576 36.80 -7.41 16.16
CA GLY A 576 37.25 -6.87 17.45
C GLY A 576 36.91 -5.38 17.60
N LEU A 577 37.15 -4.57 16.57
CA LEU A 577 36.77 -3.15 16.57
C LEU A 577 35.24 -2.96 16.62
N TYR A 578 34.48 -3.77 15.87
CA TYR A 578 33.02 -3.74 15.95
C TYR A 578 32.48 -4.16 17.33
N ALA A 579 33.11 -5.12 18.00
CA ALA A 579 32.78 -5.50 19.38
C ALA A 579 32.98 -4.33 20.35
N ILE A 580 34.12 -3.63 20.28
CA ILE A 580 34.43 -2.45 21.11
C ILE A 580 33.38 -1.35 20.91
N ILE A 581 32.97 -1.10 19.66
CA ILE A 581 32.01 -0.04 19.33
C ILE A 581 30.60 -0.41 19.79
N ALA A 582 30.15 -1.63 19.50
CA ALA A 582 28.87 -2.13 19.98
C ALA A 582 28.79 -2.10 21.52
N MET A 583 29.89 -2.42 22.21
CA MET A 583 30.00 -2.28 23.66
C MET A 583 29.93 -0.82 24.11
N GLY A 584 30.61 0.09 23.42
CA GLY A 584 30.51 1.53 23.67
C GLY A 584 29.07 2.06 23.53
N TYR A 585 28.34 1.62 22.51
CA TYR A 585 26.92 1.92 22.33
C TYR A 585 26.05 1.31 23.45
N ALA A 586 26.40 0.10 23.92
CA ALA A 586 25.68 -0.58 25.00
C ALA A 586 25.84 0.12 26.35
N LEU A 587 27.07 0.50 26.70
CA LEU A 587 27.42 1.22 27.93
C LEU A 587 26.80 2.62 27.97
N ARG A 588 26.63 3.26 26.81
CA ARG A 588 26.19 4.65 26.69
C ARG A 588 24.67 4.82 26.57
N TYR A 589 24.01 3.97 25.78
CA TYR A 589 22.59 4.13 25.43
C TYR A 589 21.71 3.01 25.99
N PHE A 590 21.88 1.78 25.51
CA PHE A 590 20.96 0.66 25.75
C PHE A 590 21.74 -0.66 25.87
N PRO A 591 21.64 -1.39 27.00
CA PRO A 591 22.35 -2.66 27.22
C PRO A 591 22.16 -3.70 26.11
N GLU A 592 21.01 -3.65 25.44
CA GLU A 592 20.65 -4.53 24.33
C GLU A 592 21.66 -4.47 23.17
N TYR A 593 22.40 -3.37 22.98
CA TYR A 593 23.49 -3.34 21.99
C TYR A 593 24.66 -4.29 22.33
N ALA A 594 24.79 -4.76 23.57
CA ALA A 594 25.81 -5.75 23.92
C ALA A 594 25.53 -7.14 23.31
N TYR A 595 24.32 -7.42 22.79
CA TYR A 595 24.11 -8.59 21.93
C TYR A 595 25.00 -8.54 20.67
N ASN A 596 25.10 -7.37 20.04
CA ASN A 596 25.96 -7.18 18.86
C ASN A 596 27.44 -7.27 19.24
N ALA A 597 27.82 -6.77 20.42
CA ALA A 597 29.19 -6.89 20.92
C ALA A 597 29.56 -8.35 21.19
N ASN A 598 28.69 -9.12 21.86
CA ASN A 598 28.90 -10.53 22.14
C ASN A 598 28.93 -11.37 20.84
N GLY A 599 28.08 -11.05 19.86
CA GLY A 599 28.10 -11.66 18.53
C GLY A 599 29.39 -11.35 17.75
N ALA A 600 29.90 -10.12 17.84
CA ALA A 600 31.19 -9.76 17.25
C ALA A 600 32.35 -10.48 17.96
N ILE A 601 32.36 -10.59 19.30
CA ILE A 601 33.35 -11.36 20.07
C ILE A 601 33.34 -12.85 19.66
N LEU A 602 32.16 -13.44 19.48
CA LEU A 602 32.02 -14.79 18.96
C LEU A 602 32.72 -14.94 17.60
N LEU A 603 32.49 -13.99 16.68
CA LEU A 603 33.15 -14.00 15.37
C LEU A 603 34.66 -13.79 15.48
N VAL A 604 35.16 -12.96 16.41
CA VAL A 604 36.61 -12.87 16.69
C VAL A 604 37.18 -14.25 17.05
N VAL A 605 36.54 -14.99 17.96
CA VAL A 605 37.00 -16.33 18.36
C VAL A 605 36.96 -17.32 17.20
N ILE A 606 35.87 -17.36 16.42
CA ILE A 606 35.74 -18.25 15.26
C ILE A 606 36.84 -17.98 14.22
N TYR A 607 37.12 -16.71 13.91
CA TYR A 607 38.14 -16.37 12.92
C TYR A 607 39.56 -16.61 13.43
N ILE A 608 39.84 -16.45 14.73
CA ILE A 608 41.13 -16.83 15.31
C ILE A 608 41.34 -18.35 15.25
N LEU A 609 40.30 -19.15 15.56
CA LEU A 609 40.39 -20.61 15.47
C LEU A 609 40.62 -21.08 14.04
N ARG A 610 39.98 -20.45 13.05
CA ARG A 610 40.19 -20.74 11.63
C ARG A 610 41.55 -20.27 11.12
N ASP A 611 42.06 -19.13 11.58
CA ASP A 611 43.42 -18.62 11.28
C ASP A 611 44.53 -19.53 11.87
N GLN A 612 44.17 -20.39 12.82
CA GLN A 612 45.04 -21.39 13.46
C GLN A 612 44.79 -22.83 12.98
N ASP A 613 43.94 -23.05 11.97
CA ASP A 613 43.53 -24.37 11.46
C ASP A 613 43.07 -25.33 12.59
N ALA A 614 42.37 -24.81 13.60
CA ALA A 614 41.99 -25.58 14.78
C ALA A 614 40.83 -26.57 14.50
N GLU A 615 41.13 -27.86 14.48
CA GLU A 615 40.16 -28.96 14.25
C GLU A 615 39.06 -29.09 15.33
N THR A 616 39.25 -28.48 16.52
CA THR A 616 38.35 -28.62 17.68
C THR A 616 37.77 -27.27 18.13
N TRP A 617 36.70 -26.81 17.47
CA TRP A 617 36.07 -25.51 17.73
C TRP A 617 34.98 -25.56 18.80
N LEU A 618 34.35 -26.70 19.07
CA LEU A 618 33.23 -26.77 20.02
C LEU A 618 33.65 -26.41 21.45
N THR A 619 34.83 -26.84 21.89
CA THR A 619 35.37 -26.61 23.25
C THR A 619 35.57 -25.12 23.57
N PRO A 620 36.29 -24.31 22.77
CA PRO A 620 36.41 -22.88 23.03
C PRO A 620 35.05 -22.14 22.93
N LEU A 621 34.17 -22.54 22.02
CA LEU A 621 32.86 -21.88 21.86
C LEU A 621 31.87 -22.20 22.99
N ILE A 622 31.82 -23.43 23.51
CA ILE A 622 31.00 -23.75 24.69
C ILE A 622 31.57 -23.08 25.95
N SER A 623 32.91 -22.96 26.05
CA SER A 623 33.56 -22.21 27.13
C SER A 623 33.16 -20.74 27.11
N LEU A 624 33.08 -20.12 25.93
CA LEU A 624 32.57 -18.75 25.76
C LEU A 624 31.08 -18.63 26.11
N SER A 625 30.25 -19.62 25.75
CA SER A 625 28.83 -19.70 26.13
C SER A 625 28.65 -19.72 27.65
N VAL A 626 29.39 -20.59 28.35
CA VAL A 626 29.40 -20.68 29.82
C VAL A 626 29.89 -19.37 30.43
N PHE A 627 30.94 -18.76 29.89
CA PHE A 627 31.49 -17.49 30.37
C PHE A 627 30.48 -16.34 30.27
N PHE A 628 29.83 -16.16 29.11
CA PHE A 628 28.74 -15.18 28.95
C PHE A 628 27.59 -15.46 29.92
N TYR A 629 27.19 -16.72 30.08
CA TYR A 629 26.14 -17.10 31.02
C TYR A 629 26.48 -16.68 32.46
N LEU A 630 27.68 -17.04 32.93
CA LEU A 630 28.17 -16.72 34.27
C LEU A 630 28.28 -15.21 34.52
N ILE A 631 28.80 -14.43 33.55
CA ILE A 631 28.80 -12.96 33.62
C ILE A 631 27.38 -12.43 33.84
N GLY A 632 26.40 -12.93 33.07
CA GLY A 632 25.01 -12.52 33.22
C GLY A 632 24.39 -12.87 34.58
N VAL A 633 24.81 -13.99 35.20
CA VAL A 633 24.41 -14.35 36.59
C VAL A 633 25.04 -13.40 37.61
N VAL A 634 26.30 -13.01 37.44
CA VAL A 634 26.99 -12.07 38.33
C VAL A 634 26.39 -10.67 38.23
N LEU A 635 26.15 -10.18 37.01
CA LEU A 635 25.58 -8.85 36.77
C LEU A 635 24.14 -8.70 37.28
N GLU A 636 23.32 -9.77 37.24
CA GLU A 636 21.97 -9.78 37.85
C GLU A 636 22.00 -9.49 39.37
N ARG A 637 23.12 -9.77 40.06
CA ARG A 637 23.28 -9.49 41.50
C ARG A 637 23.84 -8.10 41.82
N GLY A 638 24.44 -7.41 40.85
CA GLY A 638 25.20 -6.18 41.08
C GLY A 638 24.55 -4.88 40.61
N ILE A 639 23.63 -4.94 39.64
CA ILE A 639 23.07 -3.73 38.97
C ILE A 639 21.54 -3.85 38.84
N GLU A 640 20.81 -3.60 39.93
CA GLU A 640 19.35 -3.83 40.03
C GLU A 640 18.49 -3.05 39.00
N LYS A 641 18.99 -1.94 38.44
CA LYS A 641 18.17 -1.03 37.62
C LYS A 641 18.23 -1.28 36.11
N VAL A 642 19.06 -2.20 35.62
CA VAL A 642 19.39 -2.28 34.18
C VAL A 642 19.56 -3.72 33.69
N ASN A 643 18.97 -4.05 32.53
CA ASN A 643 18.84 -5.41 31.96
C ASN A 643 20.14 -6.16 31.58
N TRP A 644 21.34 -5.69 31.97
CA TRP A 644 22.63 -6.29 31.61
C TRP A 644 22.71 -7.79 31.90
N GLY A 645 22.19 -8.24 33.05
CA GLY A 645 22.15 -9.66 33.41
C GLY A 645 21.31 -10.51 32.46
N ASN A 646 20.28 -9.94 31.81
CA ASN A 646 19.50 -10.66 30.79
C ASN A 646 20.31 -10.83 29.50
N VAL A 647 20.98 -9.77 29.05
CA VAL A 647 21.72 -9.74 27.78
C VAL A 647 22.79 -10.83 27.74
N TYR A 648 23.68 -10.86 28.74
CA TYR A 648 24.76 -11.85 28.79
C TYR A 648 24.26 -13.29 28.96
N ARG A 649 23.18 -13.52 29.72
CA ARG A 649 22.57 -14.85 29.84
C ARG A 649 21.99 -15.34 28.53
N TYR A 650 21.21 -14.51 27.83
CA TYR A 650 20.61 -14.89 26.55
C TYR A 650 21.67 -15.00 25.45
N SER A 651 22.75 -14.21 25.48
CA SER A 651 23.94 -14.47 24.64
C SER A 651 24.59 -15.83 24.94
N GLY A 652 24.79 -16.18 26.21
CA GLY A 652 25.36 -17.47 26.60
C GLY A 652 24.49 -18.65 26.18
N LEU A 653 23.19 -18.61 26.49
CA LEU A 653 22.22 -19.64 26.10
C LEU A 653 22.07 -19.75 24.57
N GLY A 654 21.95 -18.62 23.87
CA GLY A 654 21.85 -18.57 22.40
C GLY A 654 23.10 -19.14 21.72
N LEU A 655 24.30 -18.78 22.20
CA LEU A 655 25.54 -19.39 21.74
C LEU A 655 25.57 -20.89 22.04
N GLY A 656 25.09 -21.33 23.21
CA GLY A 656 24.98 -22.75 23.54
C GLY A 656 24.13 -23.54 22.53
N VAL A 657 23.02 -22.96 22.05
CA VAL A 657 22.23 -23.56 20.96
C VAL A 657 23.02 -23.62 19.65
N LEU A 658 23.67 -22.52 19.25
CA LEU A 658 24.44 -22.48 18.00
C LEU A 658 25.61 -23.50 18.00
N VAL A 659 26.36 -23.57 19.10
CA VAL A 659 27.41 -24.57 19.31
C VAL A 659 26.83 -25.97 19.21
N SER A 660 25.70 -26.22 19.86
CA SER A 660 25.05 -27.53 19.82
C SER A 660 24.60 -27.93 18.41
N LEU A 661 24.04 -27.00 17.64
CA LEU A 661 23.65 -27.24 16.25
C LEU A 661 24.87 -27.42 15.32
N SER A 662 26.02 -26.85 15.67
CA SER A 662 27.29 -27.08 14.94
C SER A 662 27.99 -28.38 15.33
N ALA A 663 27.59 -29.03 16.43
CA ALA A 663 28.30 -30.18 16.98
C ALA A 663 28.32 -31.44 16.09
N PRO A 664 27.26 -31.77 15.31
CA PRO A 664 27.30 -32.88 14.35
C PRO A 664 28.29 -32.73 13.19
N PHE A 665 28.94 -31.58 13.04
CA PHE A 665 29.91 -31.31 11.97
C PHE A 665 31.38 -31.36 12.44
N GLU A 666 31.66 -31.58 13.73
CA GLU A 666 33.02 -31.76 14.24
C GLU A 666 33.35 -33.26 14.35
N ASP A 667 34.41 -33.71 13.68
CA ASP A 667 34.86 -35.12 13.64
C ASP A 667 35.48 -35.63 14.97
N SER A 668 35.13 -35.00 16.09
CA SER A 668 35.49 -35.39 17.46
C SER A 668 34.69 -36.58 18.02
N GLY A 669 33.85 -37.22 17.20
CA GLY A 669 33.04 -38.39 17.55
C GLY A 669 32.21 -38.17 18.81
N LEU A 670 32.29 -39.10 19.78
CA LEU A 670 31.54 -39.02 21.03
C LEU A 670 31.83 -37.75 21.85
N ALA A 671 33.03 -37.15 21.73
CA ALA A 671 33.38 -35.93 22.48
C ALA A 671 32.56 -34.71 22.03
N ALA A 672 32.12 -34.67 20.76
CA ALA A 672 31.26 -33.60 20.24
C ALA A 672 29.89 -33.52 20.95
N SER A 673 29.43 -34.62 21.57
CA SER A 673 28.19 -34.63 22.36
C SER A 673 28.30 -33.88 23.70
N ILE A 674 29.50 -33.73 24.26
CA ILE A 674 29.71 -33.13 25.59
C ILE A 674 29.35 -31.64 25.62
N PRO A 675 29.78 -30.80 24.66
CA PRO A 675 29.31 -29.42 24.50
C PRO A 675 27.78 -29.27 24.43
N VAL A 676 27.10 -30.20 23.74
CA VAL A 676 25.63 -30.21 23.62
C VAL A 676 24.97 -30.46 24.99
N VAL A 677 25.50 -31.42 25.76
CA VAL A 677 25.03 -31.69 27.13
C VAL A 677 25.26 -30.48 28.05
N ILE A 678 26.40 -29.79 27.95
CA ILE A 678 26.67 -28.57 28.72
C ILE A 678 25.64 -27.48 28.38
N ALA A 679 25.33 -27.26 27.10
CA ALA A 679 24.30 -26.31 26.69
C ALA A 679 22.91 -26.70 27.23
N ALA A 680 22.53 -27.98 27.18
CA ALA A 680 21.29 -28.48 27.75
C ALA A 680 21.21 -28.25 29.27
N VAL A 681 22.32 -28.43 29.99
CA VAL A 681 22.44 -28.12 31.42
C VAL A 681 22.27 -26.61 31.69
N LEU A 682 22.85 -25.72 30.87
CA LEU A 682 22.65 -24.27 31.03
C LEU A 682 21.16 -23.88 30.92
N PHE A 683 20.44 -24.42 29.93
CA PHE A 683 18.99 -24.20 29.81
C PHE A 683 18.21 -24.78 31.00
N THR A 684 18.61 -25.95 31.49
CA THR A 684 18.02 -26.59 32.67
C THR A 684 18.18 -25.73 33.92
N ILE A 685 19.38 -25.18 34.15
CA ILE A 685 19.67 -24.24 35.24
C ILE A 685 18.81 -22.97 35.12
N GLU A 686 18.65 -22.41 33.91
CA GLU A 686 17.79 -21.24 33.71
C GLU A 686 16.31 -21.55 33.98
N ALA A 687 15.82 -22.70 33.49
CA ALA A 687 14.44 -23.14 33.68
C ALA A 687 14.08 -23.27 35.17
N PHE A 688 14.96 -23.91 35.96
CA PHE A 688 14.79 -24.00 37.41
C PHE A 688 14.89 -22.63 38.09
N ARG A 689 15.89 -21.80 37.75
CA ARG A 689 16.08 -20.49 38.40
C ARG A 689 14.91 -19.53 38.14
N LYS A 690 14.43 -19.44 36.90
CA LYS A 690 13.28 -18.58 36.55
C LYS A 690 11.93 -19.24 36.87
N LYS A 691 11.92 -20.48 37.38
CA LYS A 691 10.72 -21.33 37.56
C LYS A 691 9.85 -21.39 36.29
N ASN A 692 10.48 -21.32 35.12
CA ASN A 692 9.80 -21.20 33.84
C ASN A 692 9.92 -22.51 33.05
N LEU A 693 8.84 -23.30 33.07
CA LEU A 693 8.73 -24.57 32.36
C LEU A 693 8.99 -24.45 30.84
N TRP A 694 8.77 -23.30 30.22
CA TRP A 694 9.03 -23.12 28.78
C TRP A 694 10.52 -23.23 28.41
N LEU A 695 11.44 -22.92 29.34
CA LEU A 695 12.88 -23.07 29.10
C LEU A 695 13.33 -24.54 29.15
N GLY A 696 12.47 -25.45 29.64
CA GLY A 696 12.68 -26.90 29.53
C GLY A 696 12.55 -27.43 28.11
N PHE A 697 11.92 -26.69 27.18
CA PHE A 697 11.81 -27.12 25.78
C PHE A 697 13.16 -27.13 25.05
N PRO A 698 13.94 -26.02 25.01
CA PRO A 698 15.31 -26.06 24.50
C PRO A 698 16.19 -27.10 25.20
N ALA A 699 16.08 -27.24 26.53
CA ALA A 699 16.86 -28.25 27.28
C ALA A 699 16.59 -29.67 26.75
N ASN A 700 15.31 -30.07 26.63
CA ASN A 700 14.94 -31.38 26.12
C ASN A 700 15.34 -31.60 24.65
N ALA A 701 15.25 -30.56 23.81
CA ALA A 701 15.69 -30.63 22.42
C ALA A 701 17.22 -30.84 22.31
N LEU A 702 18.00 -30.17 23.16
CA LEU A 702 19.46 -30.34 23.22
C LEU A 702 19.86 -31.71 23.81
N TYR A 703 19.16 -32.19 24.85
CA TYR A 703 19.37 -33.56 25.35
C TYR A 703 19.05 -34.63 24.29
N LEU A 704 17.99 -34.43 23.49
CA LEU A 704 17.66 -35.31 22.37
C LEU A 704 18.73 -35.27 21.27
N LEU A 705 19.24 -34.08 20.94
CA LEU A 705 20.32 -33.91 19.95
C LEU A 705 21.60 -34.63 20.39
N ALA A 706 22.01 -34.47 21.65
CA ALA A 706 23.14 -35.20 22.22
C ALA A 706 22.93 -36.72 22.14
N TYR A 707 21.73 -37.21 22.47
CA TYR A 707 21.38 -38.62 22.37
C TYR A 707 21.43 -39.14 20.92
N PHE A 708 20.93 -38.38 19.95
CA PHE A 708 21.00 -38.75 18.53
C PHE A 708 22.42 -38.78 18.00
N MET A 709 23.28 -37.84 18.40
CA MET A 709 24.72 -37.89 18.07
C MET A 709 25.40 -39.13 18.66
N ILE A 710 25.03 -39.53 19.88
CA ILE A 710 25.54 -40.77 20.50
C ILE A 710 25.07 -42.00 19.70
N LEU A 711 23.79 -42.10 19.32
CA LEU A 711 23.28 -43.21 18.50
C LEU A 711 23.95 -43.29 17.11
N ALA A 712 24.11 -42.14 16.45
CA ALA A 712 24.75 -42.07 15.13
C ALA A 712 26.23 -42.50 15.20
N ASN A 713 26.95 -42.10 16.25
CA ASN A 713 28.32 -42.55 16.53
C ASN A 713 28.42 -44.03 16.97
N PHE A 714 27.29 -44.72 17.16
CA PHE A 714 27.21 -46.18 17.35
C PHE A 714 26.62 -46.91 16.11
N GLU A 715 26.51 -46.24 14.96
CA GLU A 715 26.04 -46.81 13.68
C GLU A 715 24.63 -47.45 13.77
N ILE A 716 23.73 -46.82 14.52
CA ILE A 716 22.35 -47.29 14.69
C ILE A 716 21.46 -46.65 13.60
N ASP A 717 21.14 -47.42 12.56
CA ASP A 717 20.38 -46.94 11.39
C ASP A 717 18.85 -47.02 11.52
N GLN A 718 18.30 -47.78 12.49
CA GLN A 718 16.86 -48.04 12.54
C GLN A 718 16.09 -46.79 13.02
N PRO A 719 15.17 -46.19 12.22
CA PRO A 719 14.46 -44.94 12.59
C PRO A 719 13.63 -45.05 13.88
N GLN A 720 13.35 -46.27 14.31
CA GLN A 720 12.61 -46.58 15.53
C GLN A 720 13.38 -46.19 16.81
N PHE A 721 14.71 -46.33 16.85
CA PHE A 721 15.49 -45.93 18.03
C PHE A 721 15.49 -44.41 18.26
N TYR A 722 15.49 -43.63 17.16
CA TYR A 722 15.37 -42.17 17.22
C TYR A 722 13.96 -41.73 17.65
N SER A 723 12.92 -42.32 17.06
CA SER A 723 11.52 -41.91 17.33
C SER A 723 11.02 -42.35 18.71
N VAL A 724 11.44 -43.50 19.25
CA VAL A 724 11.04 -43.96 20.59
C VAL A 724 11.53 -43.02 21.70
N VAL A 725 12.79 -42.57 21.65
CA VAL A 725 13.32 -41.66 22.69
C VAL A 725 12.82 -40.23 22.50
N ALA A 726 12.62 -39.77 21.26
CA ALA A 726 11.91 -38.52 20.99
C ALA A 726 10.48 -38.53 21.55
N ALA A 727 9.74 -39.62 21.36
CA ALA A 727 8.41 -39.80 21.92
C ALA A 727 8.45 -39.88 23.46
N ALA A 728 9.43 -40.58 24.06
CA ALA A 728 9.59 -40.67 25.51
C ALA A 728 9.88 -39.32 26.17
N LEU A 729 10.82 -38.53 25.64
CA LEU A 729 11.10 -37.17 26.12
C LEU A 729 9.93 -36.22 25.85
N GLY A 730 9.22 -36.37 24.72
CA GLY A 730 7.99 -35.65 24.43
C GLY A 730 6.86 -35.95 25.43
N MET A 731 6.69 -37.22 25.82
CA MET A 731 5.73 -37.65 26.84
C MET A 731 6.11 -37.19 28.24
N LEU A 732 7.39 -37.24 28.61
CA LEU A 732 7.90 -36.68 29.87
C LEU A 732 7.62 -35.17 29.95
N MET A 733 7.88 -34.43 28.87
CA MET A 733 7.61 -33.00 28.81
C MET A 733 6.10 -32.69 28.83
N HIS A 734 5.27 -33.48 28.13
CA HIS A 734 3.82 -33.41 28.24
C HIS A 734 3.34 -33.58 29.70
N TYR A 735 3.85 -34.58 30.42
CA TYR A 735 3.55 -34.81 31.83
C TYR A 735 3.94 -33.60 32.72
N LEU A 736 5.16 -33.06 32.55
CA LEU A 736 5.62 -31.89 33.29
C LEU A 736 4.76 -30.64 33.02
N LEU A 737 4.29 -30.45 31.79
CA LEU A 737 3.44 -29.32 31.39
C LEU A 737 1.99 -29.45 31.86
N VAL A 738 1.43 -30.67 31.86
CA VAL A 738 0.13 -30.95 32.49
C VAL A 738 0.20 -30.63 33.98
N ARG A 739 1.26 -31.09 34.67
CA ARG A 739 1.49 -30.78 36.10
C ARG A 739 1.76 -29.30 36.35
N GLY A 740 2.39 -28.61 35.39
CA GLY A 740 2.62 -27.16 35.40
C GLY A 740 1.42 -26.31 34.97
N GLY A 741 0.25 -26.91 34.70
CA GLY A 741 -0.98 -26.19 34.33
C GLY A 741 -1.02 -25.62 32.91
N SER A 742 0.02 -25.81 32.10
CA SER A 742 0.13 -25.23 30.75
C SER A 742 -0.58 -26.10 29.70
N LYS A 743 -1.92 -26.05 29.70
CA LYS A 743 -2.79 -26.86 28.82
C LYS A 743 -2.42 -26.78 27.34
N THR A 744 -2.12 -25.57 26.84
CA THR A 744 -1.77 -25.35 25.43
C THR A 744 -0.40 -25.92 25.07
N ALA A 745 0.61 -25.75 25.92
CA ALA A 745 1.93 -26.32 25.69
C ALA A 745 1.87 -27.85 25.73
N ALA A 746 1.23 -28.42 26.76
CA ALA A 746 1.00 -29.86 26.88
C ALA A 746 0.29 -30.44 25.64
N PHE A 747 -0.75 -29.76 25.14
CA PHE A 747 -1.44 -30.15 23.91
C PHE A 747 -0.48 -30.22 22.70
N ILE A 748 0.33 -29.18 22.49
CA ILE A 748 1.28 -29.08 21.36
C ILE A 748 2.38 -30.13 21.46
N THR A 749 3.03 -30.29 22.63
CA THR A 749 4.10 -31.27 22.82
C THR A 749 3.61 -32.70 22.65
N GLY A 750 2.42 -32.98 23.19
CA GLY A 750 1.74 -34.25 22.99
C GLY A 750 1.49 -34.50 21.51
N MET A 751 0.87 -33.55 20.80
CA MET A 751 0.59 -33.64 19.37
C MET A 751 1.86 -33.85 18.53
N LEU A 752 2.93 -33.09 18.77
CA LEU A 752 4.20 -33.22 18.04
C LEU A 752 4.82 -34.60 18.24
N SER A 753 4.88 -35.10 19.48
CA SER A 753 5.41 -36.44 19.77
C SER A 753 4.67 -37.56 19.03
N GLN A 754 3.36 -37.39 18.79
CA GLN A 754 2.55 -38.32 18.02
C GLN A 754 2.68 -38.14 16.50
N ILE A 755 2.72 -36.90 16.01
CA ILE A 755 2.94 -36.63 14.58
C ILE A 755 4.26 -37.26 14.15
N THR A 756 5.36 -37.01 14.88
CA THR A 756 6.67 -37.57 14.58
C THR A 756 6.68 -39.10 14.59
N LEU A 757 5.83 -39.76 15.41
CA LEU A 757 5.73 -41.21 15.46
C LEU A 757 4.88 -41.79 14.29
N LEU A 758 3.75 -41.15 13.96
CA LEU A 758 2.79 -41.66 12.98
C LEU A 758 3.12 -41.23 11.54
N SER A 759 3.63 -40.02 11.32
CA SER A 759 3.92 -39.51 9.97
C SER A 759 5.05 -40.28 9.30
N THR A 760 6.04 -40.73 10.07
CA THR A 760 7.12 -41.62 9.57
C THR A 760 6.56 -42.91 8.98
N THR A 761 5.47 -43.43 9.52
CA THR A 761 4.86 -44.68 9.05
C THR A 761 3.78 -44.47 7.97
N TYR A 762 3.10 -43.32 7.94
CA TYR A 762 2.23 -42.95 6.81
C TYR A 762 3.03 -42.66 5.52
N PHE A 763 4.20 -42.03 5.63
CA PHE A 763 5.03 -41.75 4.46
C PHE A 763 5.47 -43.04 3.77
N GLN A 764 5.83 -44.07 4.55
CA GLN A 764 6.16 -45.41 4.02
C GLN A 764 4.97 -46.03 3.27
N MET A 765 3.73 -45.86 3.75
CA MET A 765 2.53 -46.35 3.06
C MET A 765 2.32 -45.73 1.67
N VAL A 766 2.52 -44.42 1.51
CA VAL A 766 2.33 -43.74 0.21
C VAL A 766 3.55 -43.94 -0.70
N SER A 767 4.76 -43.99 -0.14
CA SER A 767 6.00 -44.09 -0.91
C SER A 767 6.35 -45.51 -1.36
N GLU A 768 6.01 -46.52 -0.57
CA GLU A 768 6.28 -47.94 -0.90
C GLU A 768 5.05 -48.60 -1.53
N GLU A 769 3.89 -47.92 -1.54
CA GLU A 769 2.55 -48.42 -1.92
C GLU A 769 2.12 -49.73 -1.21
N GLU A 770 2.89 -50.17 -0.21
CA GLU A 770 2.67 -51.41 0.52
C GLU A 770 1.65 -51.26 1.67
N LEU A 771 0.69 -52.18 1.69
CA LEU A 771 -0.36 -52.24 2.70
C LEU A 771 0.16 -52.58 4.12
N ILE A 772 1.38 -53.10 4.29
CA ILE A 772 1.93 -53.39 5.63
C ILE A 772 2.15 -52.12 6.45
N TYR A 773 2.55 -51.01 5.83
CA TYR A 773 2.72 -49.73 6.52
C TYR A 773 1.40 -49.08 6.91
N PHE A 774 0.32 -49.32 6.15
CA PHE A 774 -1.04 -48.98 6.59
C PHE A 774 -1.40 -49.72 7.89
N VAL A 775 -0.98 -50.99 8.05
CA VAL A 775 -1.22 -51.78 9.28
C VAL A 775 -0.34 -51.31 10.46
N VAL A 776 0.93 -50.99 10.25
CA VAL A 776 1.80 -50.46 11.33
C VAL A 776 1.32 -49.07 11.77
N LEU A 777 0.94 -48.20 10.83
CA LEU A 777 0.33 -46.90 11.09
C LEU A 777 -0.93 -47.05 11.95
N PHE A 778 -1.78 -48.03 11.62
CA PHE A 778 -3.02 -48.34 12.35
C PHE A 778 -2.76 -48.82 13.79
N LEU A 779 -1.75 -49.67 14.03
CA LEU A 779 -1.42 -50.16 15.37
C LEU A 779 -0.77 -49.08 16.26
N GLN A 780 0.15 -48.28 15.70
CA GLN A 780 0.71 -47.13 16.43
C GLN A 780 -0.39 -46.13 16.79
N ALA A 781 -1.27 -45.80 15.83
CA ALA A 781 -2.43 -44.94 16.04
C ALA A 781 -3.29 -45.42 17.22
N LEU A 782 -3.46 -46.73 17.41
CA LEU A 782 -4.22 -47.32 18.50
C LEU A 782 -3.56 -47.15 19.88
N VAL A 783 -2.27 -47.44 20.02
CA VAL A 783 -1.53 -47.26 21.31
C VAL A 783 -1.54 -45.78 21.73
N VAL A 784 -1.31 -44.92 20.74
CA VAL A 784 -1.30 -43.46 20.84
C VAL A 784 -2.66 -42.90 21.29
N LEU A 785 -3.75 -43.44 20.71
CA LEU A 785 -5.14 -43.16 21.08
C LEU A 785 -5.47 -43.58 22.52
N ILE A 786 -5.03 -44.76 22.96
CA ILE A 786 -5.25 -45.27 24.33
C ILE A 786 -4.61 -44.35 25.37
N TYR A 787 -3.34 -43.96 25.17
CA TYR A 787 -2.65 -43.00 26.05
C TYR A 787 -3.39 -41.64 26.09
N GLY A 788 -3.89 -41.19 24.94
CA GLY A 788 -4.71 -39.98 24.83
C GLY A 788 -6.02 -40.01 25.61
N ILE A 789 -6.70 -41.16 25.63
CA ILE A 789 -7.93 -41.39 26.40
C ILE A 789 -7.65 -41.36 27.91
N VAL A 790 -6.60 -42.04 28.39
CA VAL A 790 -6.23 -42.09 29.82
C VAL A 790 -5.95 -40.70 30.37
N TYR A 791 -5.15 -39.89 29.66
CA TYR A 791 -4.82 -38.51 30.07
C TYR A 791 -5.85 -37.46 29.61
N ARG A 792 -6.98 -37.88 29.02
CA ARG A 792 -8.08 -37.03 28.53
C ARG A 792 -7.65 -35.87 27.62
N SER A 793 -6.61 -36.07 26.81
CA SER A 793 -6.07 -35.03 25.93
C SER A 793 -6.65 -35.13 24.52
N ARG A 794 -7.24 -34.03 24.03
CA ARG A 794 -7.88 -33.99 22.70
C ARG A 794 -6.89 -34.08 21.53
N SER A 795 -5.67 -33.53 21.66
CA SER A 795 -4.65 -33.70 20.61
C SER A 795 -4.33 -35.17 20.40
N LEU A 796 -4.29 -35.91 21.51
CA LEU A 796 -3.85 -37.30 21.53
C LEU A 796 -4.86 -38.29 20.90
N VAL A 797 -6.01 -37.79 20.44
CA VAL A 797 -7.13 -38.55 19.87
C VAL A 797 -7.42 -38.15 18.42
N VAL A 798 -7.25 -36.87 18.05
CA VAL A 798 -7.64 -36.36 16.72
C VAL A 798 -6.60 -36.66 15.64
N THR A 799 -5.31 -36.49 15.95
CA THR A 799 -4.22 -36.69 14.98
C THR A 799 -4.20 -38.09 14.36
N PRO A 800 -4.38 -39.20 15.11
CA PRO A 800 -4.43 -40.54 14.54
C PRO A 800 -5.60 -40.78 13.55
N ILE A 801 -6.70 -40.03 13.67
CA ILE A 801 -7.91 -40.21 12.84
C ILE A 801 -7.75 -39.55 11.45
N ILE A 802 -7.09 -38.39 11.39
CA ILE A 802 -6.98 -37.59 10.15
C ILE A 802 -6.18 -38.33 9.07
N PHE A 803 -5.08 -38.99 9.47
CA PHE A 803 -4.21 -39.73 8.55
C PHE A 803 -4.91 -40.91 7.85
N LEU A 804 -6.01 -41.44 8.41
CA LEU A 804 -6.81 -42.50 7.79
C LEU A 804 -7.75 -41.98 6.68
N VAL A 805 -8.29 -40.76 6.82
CA VAL A 805 -9.29 -40.21 5.86
C VAL A 805 -8.63 -39.71 4.58
N VAL A 806 -7.45 -39.09 4.69
CA VAL A 806 -6.73 -38.51 3.54
C VAL A 806 -6.29 -39.59 2.54
N GLY A 807 -6.06 -40.83 2.99
CA GLY A 807 -5.77 -41.97 2.11
C GLY A 807 -6.89 -42.35 1.13
N VAL A 808 -8.12 -41.85 1.32
CA VAL A 808 -9.31 -42.31 0.55
C VAL A 808 -9.73 -41.34 -0.56
N LEU A 809 -9.66 -40.02 -0.33
CA LEU A 809 -10.22 -39.01 -1.24
C LEU A 809 -9.40 -38.77 -2.54
N THR A 810 -8.11 -39.12 -2.52
CA THR A 810 -7.15 -38.92 -3.62
C THR A 810 -7.51 -39.67 -4.91
N ILE A 811 -8.54 -40.52 -4.87
CA ILE A 811 -8.87 -41.52 -5.89
C ILE A 811 -9.99 -41.05 -6.87
N THR A 812 -10.66 -39.90 -6.66
CA THR A 812 -12.05 -39.72 -7.19
C THR A 812 -12.35 -38.59 -8.23
N PHE A 813 -11.56 -37.51 -8.42
CA PHE A 813 -12.03 -36.27 -9.10
C PHE A 813 -11.42 -35.93 -10.50
N GLY A 814 -12.21 -35.57 -11.55
CA GLY A 814 -11.58 -34.97 -12.78
C GLY A 814 -12.24 -34.77 -14.18
N LEU A 815 -13.53 -34.42 -14.43
CA LEU A 815 -14.10 -34.43 -15.84
C LEU A 815 -15.10 -33.32 -16.30
N LEU A 816 -15.01 -32.98 -17.61
CA LEU A 816 -16.02 -32.50 -18.62
C LEU A 816 -16.66 -31.06 -18.63
N GLU A 817 -16.85 -30.43 -19.84
CA GLU A 817 -17.85 -29.33 -20.15
C GLU A 817 -18.08 -29.05 -21.70
N GLY A 818 -18.57 -27.86 -22.16
CA GLY A 818 -19.06 -27.56 -23.55
C GLY A 818 -19.12 -26.06 -24.03
N ILE A 819 -19.92 -25.68 -25.07
CA ILE A 819 -19.73 -24.38 -25.84
C ILE A 819 -20.92 -23.48 -26.36
N PRO A 820 -22.05 -23.94 -26.96
CA PRO A 820 -22.78 -23.15 -27.99
C PRO A 820 -23.49 -21.83 -27.57
N THR A 821 -23.10 -20.65 -28.13
CA THR A 821 -23.54 -19.32 -27.56
C THR A 821 -23.70 -18.10 -28.52
N ILE A 822 -23.00 -18.01 -29.66
CA ILE A 822 -22.68 -16.70 -30.28
C ILE A 822 -23.82 -16.05 -31.11
N ILE A 823 -24.61 -16.83 -31.87
CA ILE A 823 -25.57 -16.31 -32.86
C ILE A 823 -26.75 -15.51 -32.22
N LEU A 824 -27.09 -15.83 -30.97
CA LEU A 824 -28.17 -15.20 -30.19
C LEU A 824 -27.98 -13.67 -30.03
N ILE A 825 -26.73 -13.20 -30.10
CA ILE A 825 -26.29 -11.91 -29.59
C ILE A 825 -26.78 -10.74 -30.48
N GLY A 826 -26.76 -10.87 -31.81
CA GLY A 826 -27.08 -9.76 -32.72
C GLY A 826 -28.57 -9.36 -32.75
N CYS A 827 -29.46 -10.33 -32.98
CA CYS A 827 -30.91 -10.09 -33.11
C CYS A 827 -31.55 -9.52 -31.82
N THR A 828 -30.99 -9.88 -30.67
CA THR A 828 -31.41 -9.37 -29.35
C THR A 828 -31.39 -7.84 -29.29
N GLY A 829 -30.54 -7.19 -30.06
CA GLY A 829 -30.25 -5.77 -29.92
C GLY A 829 -31.18 -4.79 -30.60
N VAL A 830 -31.58 -5.04 -31.84
CA VAL A 830 -32.46 -4.13 -32.60
C VAL A 830 -33.82 -4.00 -31.89
N LEU A 831 -34.29 -5.11 -31.31
CA LEU A 831 -35.51 -5.18 -30.49
C LEU A 831 -35.45 -4.25 -29.27
N LEU A 832 -34.27 -4.03 -28.69
CA LEU A 832 -34.10 -3.22 -27.49
C LEU A 832 -34.25 -1.71 -27.75
N ILE A 833 -33.81 -1.16 -28.90
CA ILE A 833 -34.06 0.28 -29.20
C ILE A 833 -35.55 0.55 -29.30
N ALA A 834 -36.25 -0.25 -30.12
CA ALA A 834 -37.67 -0.05 -30.41
C ALA A 834 -38.51 -0.12 -29.13
N PHE A 835 -38.19 -1.08 -28.25
CA PHE A 835 -38.79 -1.20 -26.93
C PHE A 835 -38.56 0.05 -26.07
N GLY A 836 -37.33 0.57 -26.02
CA GLY A 836 -36.99 1.78 -25.26
C GLY A 836 -37.75 3.04 -25.70
N ILE A 837 -37.93 3.24 -27.01
CA ILE A 837 -38.69 4.40 -27.55
C ILE A 837 -40.18 4.26 -27.21
N GLY A 838 -40.77 3.09 -27.44
CA GLY A 838 -42.19 2.83 -27.14
C GLY A 838 -42.50 3.00 -25.64
N ALA A 839 -41.60 2.52 -24.78
CA ALA A 839 -41.73 2.65 -23.33
C ALA A 839 -41.74 4.11 -22.84
N LEU A 840 -40.92 4.99 -23.44
CA LEU A 840 -40.91 6.42 -23.10
C LEU A 840 -42.24 7.10 -23.48
N LEU A 841 -42.74 6.85 -24.70
CA LEU A 841 -43.98 7.44 -25.20
C LEU A 841 -45.22 7.00 -24.41
N MET A 842 -45.27 5.73 -23.99
CA MET A 842 -46.33 5.26 -23.10
C MET A 842 -46.23 5.88 -21.71
N ARG A 843 -45.02 6.02 -21.15
CA ARG A 843 -44.82 6.66 -19.84
C ARG A 843 -45.30 8.11 -19.82
N GLU A 844 -44.99 8.91 -20.84
CA GLU A 844 -45.45 10.30 -20.94
C GLU A 844 -46.99 10.38 -21.03
N ARG A 845 -47.62 9.54 -21.87
CA ARG A 845 -49.09 9.48 -21.97
C ARG A 845 -49.77 9.02 -20.68
N VAL A 846 -49.18 8.06 -19.97
CA VAL A 846 -49.71 7.57 -18.68
C VAL A 846 -49.53 8.62 -17.57
N ALA A 847 -48.46 9.43 -17.62
CA ALA A 847 -48.30 10.57 -16.73
C ALA A 847 -49.34 11.67 -17.00
N GLU A 848 -49.55 12.07 -18.26
CA GLU A 848 -50.63 13.00 -18.64
C GLU A 848 -52.02 12.48 -18.26
N LEU A 849 -52.30 11.19 -18.48
CA LEU A 849 -53.55 10.56 -18.07
C LEU A 849 -53.72 10.56 -16.55
N ARG A 850 -52.63 10.36 -15.81
CA ARG A 850 -52.65 10.40 -14.34
C ARG A 850 -52.86 11.81 -13.82
N GLU A 851 -52.19 12.83 -14.34
CA GLU A 851 -52.45 14.23 -13.94
C GLU A 851 -53.92 14.61 -14.22
N ARG A 852 -54.47 14.21 -15.37
CA ARG A 852 -55.91 14.40 -15.70
C ARG A 852 -56.88 13.59 -14.84
N LEU A 853 -56.41 12.53 -14.17
CA LEU A 853 -57.21 11.70 -13.26
C LEU A 853 -57.05 12.15 -11.80
N ASP A 854 -55.89 12.65 -11.40
CA ASP A 854 -55.65 13.28 -10.10
C ASP A 854 -56.34 14.67 -10.02
N ASP A 855 -56.58 15.35 -11.16
CA ASP A 855 -57.49 16.51 -11.27
C ASP A 855 -58.98 16.14 -11.14
N TRP A 856 -59.35 14.87 -11.31
CA TRP A 856 -60.70 14.35 -11.01
C TRP A 856 -60.83 14.04 -9.51
N ASN A 857 -60.85 15.11 -8.70
CA ASN A 857 -61.22 15.02 -7.29
C ASN A 857 -62.67 14.52 -7.13
N ALA A 858 -62.84 13.53 -6.26
CA ALA A 858 -64.10 13.12 -5.65
C ALA A 858 -64.01 13.35 -4.14
#